data_AF-A0A3L7RIW6-F1
#
_entry.id   AF-A0A3L7RIW6-F1
#
_cell.length_a   1.000
_cell.length_b   1.000
_cell.length_c   1.000
_cell.angle_alpha   90.00
_cell.angle_beta   90.00
_cell.angle_gamma   90.00
#
_symmetry.space_group_name_H-M   'P 1'
#
loop_
_entity.id
_entity.type
_entity.pdbx_description
1 polymer ?
#
loop_
_entity_poly.entity_id
_entity_poly.type
_entity_poly.pdbx_seq_one_letter_code
_entity_poly.pdbx_strand_id
1 'polypeptide(L)'
;TGVEQLNFSDVLSHWEGRFHTITLEDRNLPVIAQKRVLKAKNGACRAEIDQSFDKTAQVRAEIMEVMLTREADRSMFKMVYPFSPALIQALVAVSSALQRERTALKIMLQLLVNRRDTLRLGDVIPLGDLWDVVAHGDEAFTDIMRVNFENAKKLYQNKLLPLLEQQHEIDLEVDRERAGTNPEVAEKLQRFENDDRLVKSLLLCALVHGVETLKNMTCLKLAALNHGTVRSRIPNREHQVVADKMRRWAGIVGEIRVGEEVTNPTVSLQLSGVDTDTIIESAKTFDNIGTRQFKIRQMLFASLGIPEQDDMFMSHSHVWRGSKRSCDLLFTNVRSLPDESLRSTEDWKVIIDFPFDTEGHSPVEDMDRLDKFKEKNERQRTLTWLPSFFSTRTQGELAKLVIIDRLLLGNNLEQHSKHLSMQDRETARLLLKNQQSALSHRMLQAVESAYAIRSEPTPGTLDSSYDMSESHFQSLFPSFVLQRPVGANLGEALEHLLDQALSHQFPKHPKFGQEVKLGKDLRQVLDICQEAARTPDGRVFVEDKGVRTKLRNICNPLELGNMSETHLVLDAFWKNHFNRMLAQSGQSHPTAADLRRWTDQPDERGLHKEVQNLLILVYADQTNRSFVRYGSNYTPSLDDLPNELELQEQSLPDLKDWKEAVKRVAELFGHPISELLNASNLATLAAKVKETASAYKADCDTLPNCVQLMLKNMNVVEQDFENCDRVKTAKAVKALLTGCDDKDPTTLVRLIAQAKIETNSSAMGKSLKSAKAILESLGRTKWDLFLAVAQIQGQRKADADQLILDVSGWLKMDEQALAGGLASKLNEAEGRAIKLLTPPPIIKIKDPIIDHDKDKDPIKDPKPVFKQVGTGNKTCTDNTESIMETKSILQKLEQNAKLRLTVQWTLMEELP
;
A
#
# COMPACT_ATOMS: atom_id res chain seq x y z
N THR A 1 21.38 -43.30 -16.88
CA THR A 1 21.86 -42.04 -17.51
C THR A 1 21.41 -41.98 -18.97
N GLY A 2 21.36 -40.79 -19.61
CA GLY A 2 21.06 -40.69 -21.05
C GLY A 2 22.07 -41.44 -21.94
N VAL A 3 23.27 -41.70 -21.41
CA VAL A 3 24.33 -42.50 -22.02
C VAL A 3 23.99 -44.00 -22.03
N GLU A 4 23.23 -44.52 -21.07
CA GLU A 4 22.76 -45.92 -21.08
C GLU A 4 21.57 -46.13 -22.04
N GLN A 5 20.69 -45.14 -22.20
CA GLN A 5 19.62 -45.18 -23.21
C GLN A 5 20.17 -45.05 -24.64
N LEU A 6 21.19 -44.20 -24.85
CA LEU A 6 21.90 -44.10 -26.13
C LEU A 6 22.72 -45.37 -26.43
N ASN A 7 23.48 -45.88 -25.46
CA ASN A 7 24.19 -47.16 -25.60
C ASN A 7 23.22 -48.33 -25.85
N PHE A 8 22.00 -48.30 -25.35
CA PHE A 8 20.99 -49.33 -25.61
C PHE A 8 20.43 -49.26 -27.03
N SER A 9 20.19 -48.05 -27.56
CA SER A 9 19.85 -47.86 -28.98
C SER A 9 21.01 -48.27 -29.90
N ASP A 10 22.25 -48.04 -29.46
CA ASP A 10 23.46 -48.44 -30.18
C ASP A 10 23.71 -49.94 -30.09
N VAL A 11 23.39 -50.60 -28.97
CA VAL A 11 23.48 -52.06 -28.85
C VAL A 11 22.38 -52.73 -29.67
N LEU A 12 21.12 -52.31 -29.57
CA LEU A 12 20.03 -52.84 -30.40
C LEU A 12 20.29 -52.65 -31.90
N SER A 13 20.76 -51.47 -32.31
CA SER A 13 21.13 -51.22 -33.71
C SER A 13 22.36 -52.04 -34.15
N HIS A 14 23.31 -52.30 -33.25
CA HIS A 14 24.46 -53.17 -33.51
C HIS A 14 24.07 -54.67 -33.61
N TRP A 15 22.95 -55.10 -33.00
CA TRP A 15 22.37 -56.43 -33.19
C TRP A 15 21.46 -56.51 -34.43
N GLU A 16 20.68 -55.47 -34.73
CA GLU A 16 19.87 -55.34 -35.95
C GLU A 16 20.72 -55.32 -37.22
N GLY A 17 21.94 -54.76 -37.18
CA GLY A 17 22.86 -54.76 -38.33
C GLY A 17 23.46 -56.11 -38.70
N ARG A 18 23.34 -57.14 -37.84
CA ARG A 18 23.93 -58.48 -38.07
C ARG A 18 22.99 -59.48 -38.71
N PHE A 19 21.69 -59.20 -38.75
CA PHE A 19 20.68 -60.05 -39.36
C PHE A 19 19.86 -59.24 -40.36
N HIS A 20 19.55 -59.83 -41.52
CA HIS A 20 18.61 -59.19 -42.44
C HIS A 20 17.21 -59.22 -41.82
N THR A 21 16.73 -58.09 -41.30
CA THR A 21 15.36 -57.96 -40.81
C THR A 21 14.40 -57.89 -42.00
N ILE A 22 13.65 -58.97 -42.21
CA ILE A 22 12.50 -58.97 -43.11
C ILE A 22 11.28 -58.56 -42.28
N THR A 23 10.88 -57.30 -42.37
CA THR A 23 9.65 -56.81 -41.78
C THR A 23 8.48 -57.31 -42.64
N LEU A 24 7.85 -58.40 -42.22
CA LEU A 24 6.56 -58.81 -42.79
C LEU A 24 5.50 -57.85 -42.27
N GLU A 25 5.07 -56.91 -43.09
CA GLU A 25 4.05 -55.94 -42.69
C GLU A 25 2.71 -56.67 -42.44
N ASP A 26 2.06 -56.37 -41.31
CA ASP A 26 0.75 -56.93 -40.91
C ASP A 26 -0.43 -56.40 -41.76
N ARG A 27 -0.19 -55.95 -43.00
CA ARG A 27 -1.21 -55.41 -43.93
C ARG A 27 -2.38 -56.36 -44.18
N ASN A 28 -2.17 -57.66 -44.03
CA ASN A 28 -3.18 -58.69 -44.25
C ASN A 28 -4.03 -59.01 -43.01
N LEU A 29 -3.69 -58.52 -41.82
CA LEU A 29 -4.39 -58.86 -40.57
C LEU A 29 -5.91 -58.54 -40.64
N PRO A 30 -6.37 -57.40 -41.18
CA PRO A 30 -7.80 -57.10 -41.31
C PRO A 30 -8.57 -58.15 -42.12
N VAL A 31 -8.00 -58.59 -43.24
CA VAL A 31 -8.58 -59.60 -44.13
C VAL A 31 -8.61 -60.97 -43.45
N ILE A 32 -7.54 -61.31 -42.72
CA ILE A 32 -7.46 -62.57 -41.97
C ILE A 32 -8.48 -62.57 -40.82
N ALA A 33 -8.61 -61.47 -40.08
CA ALA A 33 -9.59 -61.31 -39.02
C ALA A 33 -11.03 -61.44 -39.55
N GLN A 34 -11.35 -60.80 -40.68
CA GLN A 34 -12.65 -60.92 -41.34
C GLN A 34 -13.00 -62.37 -41.68
N LYS A 35 -12.04 -63.13 -42.23
CA LYS A 35 -12.28 -64.50 -42.69
C LYS A 35 -12.28 -65.54 -41.56
N ARG A 36 -11.45 -65.37 -40.52
CA ARG A 36 -11.22 -66.37 -39.47
C ARG A 36 -12.00 -66.12 -38.18
N VAL A 37 -12.19 -64.86 -37.79
CA VAL A 37 -12.79 -64.49 -36.48
C VAL A 37 -14.16 -63.84 -36.68
N LEU A 38 -14.29 -62.94 -37.64
CA LEU A 38 -15.49 -62.10 -37.84
C LEU A 38 -16.39 -62.59 -38.99
N LYS A 39 -16.32 -63.89 -39.31
CA LYS A 39 -17.13 -64.46 -40.38
C LYS A 39 -18.59 -64.49 -39.96
N ALA A 40 -19.43 -63.75 -40.68
CA ALA A 40 -20.89 -63.77 -40.47
C ALA A 40 -21.46 -65.19 -40.71
N LYS A 41 -22.47 -65.56 -39.90
CA LYS A 41 -23.09 -66.89 -39.99
C LYS A 41 -23.78 -67.14 -41.34
N ASN A 42 -24.47 -66.13 -41.87
CA ASN A 42 -25.17 -66.17 -43.15
C ASN A 42 -25.27 -64.75 -43.77
N GLY A 43 -25.85 -64.66 -44.97
CA GLY A 43 -26.00 -63.39 -45.69
C GLY A 43 -26.93 -62.38 -45.00
N ALA A 44 -27.98 -62.84 -44.31
CA ALA A 44 -28.89 -61.96 -43.58
C ALA A 44 -28.19 -61.28 -42.39
N CYS A 45 -27.44 -62.04 -41.59
CA CYS A 45 -26.61 -61.49 -40.50
C CYS A 45 -25.56 -60.52 -41.04
N ARG A 46 -25.00 -60.75 -42.23
CA ARG A 46 -24.06 -59.81 -42.85
C ARG A 46 -24.73 -58.47 -43.17
N ALA A 47 -25.95 -58.49 -43.69
CA ALA A 47 -26.72 -57.27 -43.96
C ALA A 47 -27.07 -56.50 -42.67
N GLU A 48 -27.45 -57.20 -41.59
CA GLU A 48 -27.71 -56.59 -40.28
C GLU A 48 -26.46 -55.94 -39.67
N ILE A 49 -25.31 -56.61 -39.76
CA ILE A 49 -24.01 -56.08 -39.31
C ILE A 49 -23.65 -54.84 -40.12
N ASP A 50 -23.78 -54.90 -41.45
CA ASP A 50 -23.47 -53.78 -42.33
C ASP A 50 -24.36 -52.56 -42.05
N GLN A 51 -25.68 -52.77 -41.88
CA GLN A 51 -26.62 -51.71 -41.54
C GLN A 51 -26.32 -51.09 -40.16
N SER A 52 -25.96 -51.92 -39.18
CA SER A 52 -25.62 -51.46 -37.84
C SER A 52 -24.32 -50.66 -37.84
N PHE A 53 -23.30 -51.11 -38.58
CA PHE A 53 -22.07 -50.35 -38.80
C PHE A 53 -22.35 -49.01 -39.46
N ASP A 54 -23.23 -48.92 -40.45
CA ASP A 54 -23.55 -47.66 -41.11
C ASP A 54 -24.20 -46.64 -40.16
N LYS A 55 -24.92 -47.10 -39.13
CA LYS A 55 -25.41 -46.23 -38.04
C LYS A 55 -24.28 -45.83 -37.10
N THR A 56 -23.43 -46.77 -36.68
CA THR A 56 -22.26 -46.50 -35.83
C THR A 56 -21.25 -45.56 -36.49
N ALA A 57 -21.13 -45.61 -37.81
CA ALA A 57 -20.22 -44.77 -38.59
C ALA A 57 -20.75 -43.33 -38.81
N GLN A 58 -21.93 -42.97 -38.28
CA GLN A 58 -22.46 -41.60 -38.24
C GLN A 58 -21.92 -40.79 -37.04
N VAL A 59 -20.75 -41.18 -36.52
CA VAL A 59 -20.02 -40.41 -35.50
C VAL A 59 -19.36 -39.18 -36.12
N ARG A 60 -18.98 -38.23 -35.27
CA ARG A 60 -18.25 -37.02 -35.68
C ARG A 60 -16.96 -37.37 -36.43
N ALA A 61 -16.61 -36.53 -37.40
CA ALA A 61 -15.40 -36.70 -38.21
C ALA A 61 -14.13 -36.84 -37.35
N GLU A 62 -13.96 -36.00 -36.33
CA GLU A 62 -12.81 -36.03 -35.41
C GLU A 62 -12.70 -37.36 -34.62
N ILE A 63 -13.83 -37.92 -34.16
CA ILE A 63 -13.86 -39.21 -33.45
C ILE A 63 -13.57 -40.35 -34.42
N MET A 64 -14.15 -40.27 -35.63
CA MET A 64 -13.92 -41.26 -36.69
C MET A 64 -12.45 -41.27 -37.13
N GLU A 65 -11.82 -40.11 -37.27
CA GLU A 65 -10.40 -39.97 -37.62
C GLU A 65 -9.49 -40.66 -36.58
N VAL A 66 -9.78 -40.47 -35.29
CA VAL A 66 -9.06 -41.18 -34.21
C VAL A 66 -9.24 -42.70 -34.31
N MET A 67 -10.45 -43.18 -34.60
CA MET A 67 -10.72 -44.62 -34.70
C MET A 67 -10.12 -45.26 -35.97
N LEU A 68 -9.99 -44.51 -37.06
CA LEU A 68 -9.47 -44.98 -38.34
C LEU A 68 -7.94 -45.01 -38.41
N THR A 69 -7.24 -44.12 -37.71
CA THR A 69 -5.79 -43.84 -37.92
C THR A 69 -5.49 -43.32 -39.34
N ARG A 70 -4.23 -42.98 -39.64
CA ARG A 70 -3.85 -42.41 -40.96
C ARG A 70 -3.89 -43.41 -42.10
N GLU A 71 -3.72 -44.69 -41.80
CA GLU A 71 -3.49 -45.74 -42.80
C GLU A 71 -4.75 -46.56 -43.12
N ALA A 72 -5.85 -46.35 -42.40
CA ALA A 72 -7.10 -47.08 -42.58
C ALA A 72 -8.25 -46.18 -43.04
N ASP A 73 -9.14 -46.75 -43.83
CA ASP A 73 -10.34 -46.10 -44.31
C ASP A 73 -11.61 -46.73 -43.70
N ARG A 74 -12.77 -46.15 -44.00
CA ARG A 74 -14.06 -46.67 -43.55
C ARG A 74 -14.32 -48.09 -44.07
N SER A 75 -13.78 -48.46 -45.22
CA SER A 75 -13.93 -49.81 -45.78
C SER A 75 -13.20 -50.84 -44.92
N MET A 76 -11.98 -50.52 -44.46
CA MET A 76 -11.21 -51.34 -43.53
C MET A 76 -11.91 -51.48 -42.18
N PHE A 77 -12.45 -50.40 -41.61
CA PHE A 77 -13.23 -50.51 -40.38
C PHE A 77 -14.45 -51.43 -40.56
N LYS A 78 -15.16 -51.32 -41.68
CA LYS A 78 -16.28 -52.24 -42.00
C LYS A 78 -15.84 -53.71 -42.10
N MET A 79 -14.61 -53.99 -42.53
CA MET A 79 -14.08 -55.36 -42.59
C MET A 79 -13.82 -55.95 -41.19
N VAL A 80 -13.43 -55.11 -40.23
CA VAL A 80 -13.00 -55.55 -38.90
C VAL A 80 -13.97 -55.23 -37.76
N TYR A 81 -15.13 -54.64 -38.06
CA TYR A 81 -16.20 -54.40 -37.11
C TYR A 81 -16.54 -55.67 -36.31
N PRO A 82 -16.61 -55.64 -34.96
CA PRO A 82 -16.74 -54.46 -34.07
C PRO A 82 -15.42 -53.86 -33.55
N PHE A 83 -14.27 -54.19 -34.13
CA PHE A 83 -12.98 -53.62 -33.76
C PHE A 83 -12.68 -52.37 -34.60
N SER A 84 -12.24 -51.28 -33.97
CA SER A 84 -11.73 -50.12 -34.71
C SER A 84 -10.33 -50.40 -35.28
N PRO A 85 -9.94 -49.81 -36.43
CA PRO A 85 -8.57 -49.89 -36.92
C PRO A 85 -7.52 -49.45 -35.89
N ALA A 86 -7.82 -48.41 -35.10
CA ALA A 86 -6.98 -47.98 -33.98
C ALA A 86 -6.78 -49.09 -32.92
N LEU A 87 -7.86 -49.79 -32.54
CA LEU A 87 -7.78 -50.93 -31.62
C LEU A 87 -6.93 -52.08 -32.21
N ILE A 88 -7.05 -52.35 -33.51
CA ILE A 88 -6.20 -53.35 -34.17
C ILE A 88 -4.73 -52.93 -34.13
N GLN A 89 -4.43 -51.67 -34.44
CA GLN A 89 -3.07 -51.14 -34.38
C GLN A 89 -2.47 -51.26 -32.96
N ALA A 90 -3.25 -50.90 -31.93
CA ALA A 90 -2.86 -51.06 -30.54
C ALA A 90 -2.67 -52.54 -30.15
N LEU A 91 -3.56 -53.41 -30.61
CA LEU A 91 -3.53 -54.85 -30.32
C LEU A 91 -2.33 -55.54 -30.95
N VAL A 92 -1.97 -55.19 -32.19
CA VAL A 92 -0.72 -55.66 -32.83
C VAL A 92 0.48 -55.26 -31.99
N ALA A 93 0.56 -53.99 -31.61
CA ALA A 93 1.66 -53.46 -30.82
C ALA A 93 1.78 -54.12 -29.44
N VAL A 94 0.66 -54.28 -28.74
CA VAL A 94 0.61 -54.95 -27.43
C VAL A 94 0.93 -56.44 -27.57
N SER A 95 0.46 -57.11 -28.63
CA SER A 95 0.79 -58.52 -28.88
C SER A 95 2.26 -58.73 -29.23
N SER A 96 2.88 -57.79 -29.93
CA SER A 96 4.33 -57.82 -30.20
C SER A 96 5.18 -57.62 -28.94
N ALA A 97 4.58 -57.07 -27.88
CA ALA A 97 5.21 -56.88 -26.58
C ALA A 97 4.99 -58.07 -25.61
N LEU A 98 4.14 -59.04 -25.92
CA LEU A 98 3.82 -60.19 -25.05
C LEU A 98 4.21 -61.52 -25.71
N GLN A 99 4.55 -62.56 -24.92
CA GLN A 99 5.10 -63.85 -25.39
C GLN A 99 4.46 -64.46 -26.67
N ARG A 100 5.29 -65.22 -27.42
CA ARG A 100 5.04 -65.81 -28.76
C ARG A 100 3.72 -66.59 -28.93
N GLU A 101 3.11 -67.11 -27.87
CA GLU A 101 1.90 -67.94 -27.98
C GLU A 101 0.58 -67.15 -28.12
N ARG A 102 0.63 -65.81 -27.95
CA ARG A 102 -0.56 -64.94 -28.06
C ARG A 102 -0.50 -64.09 -29.33
N THR A 103 -1.15 -64.57 -30.37
CA THR A 103 -1.35 -63.80 -31.59
C THR A 103 -2.48 -62.77 -31.42
N ALA A 104 -2.40 -61.69 -32.19
CA ALA A 104 -3.46 -60.69 -32.30
C ALA A 104 -4.87 -61.31 -32.48
N LEU A 105 -4.99 -62.31 -33.35
CA LEU A 105 -6.25 -63.03 -33.60
C LEU A 105 -6.81 -63.74 -32.36
N LYS A 106 -5.95 -64.31 -31.51
CA LYS A 106 -6.37 -64.99 -30.28
C LYS A 106 -6.89 -63.99 -29.25
N ILE A 107 -6.26 -62.82 -29.16
CA ILE A 107 -6.72 -61.71 -28.29
C ILE A 107 -8.07 -61.18 -28.79
N MET A 108 -8.24 -60.96 -30.09
CA MET A 108 -9.53 -60.57 -30.68
C MET A 108 -10.64 -61.58 -30.35
N LEU A 109 -10.36 -62.87 -30.49
CA LEU A 109 -11.32 -63.92 -30.12
C LEU A 109 -11.68 -63.86 -28.64
N GLN A 110 -10.69 -63.68 -27.75
CA GLN A 110 -10.93 -63.58 -26.31
C GLN A 110 -11.79 -62.36 -25.95
N LEU A 111 -11.56 -61.20 -26.58
CA LEU A 111 -12.39 -60.00 -26.38
C LEU A 111 -13.86 -60.26 -26.74
N LEU A 112 -14.11 -60.97 -27.85
CA LEU A 112 -15.47 -61.37 -28.23
C LEU A 112 -16.09 -62.37 -27.24
N VAL A 113 -15.29 -63.32 -26.73
CA VAL A 113 -15.76 -64.30 -25.73
C VAL A 113 -16.12 -63.60 -24.42
N ASN A 114 -15.28 -62.69 -23.93
CA ASN A 114 -15.52 -61.94 -22.70
C ASN A 114 -16.79 -61.08 -22.78
N ARG A 115 -17.13 -60.58 -23.98
CA ARG A 115 -18.33 -59.78 -24.21
C ARG A 115 -19.49 -60.52 -24.87
N ARG A 116 -19.48 -61.85 -24.91
CA ARG A 116 -20.51 -62.63 -25.63
C ARG A 116 -21.95 -62.29 -25.19
N ASP A 117 -22.13 -61.99 -23.91
CA ASP A 117 -23.44 -61.76 -23.29
C ASP A 117 -23.84 -60.26 -23.32
N THR A 118 -22.86 -59.36 -23.45
CA THR A 118 -23.03 -57.90 -23.32
C THR A 118 -22.91 -57.12 -24.63
N LEU A 119 -22.15 -57.62 -25.62
CA LEU A 119 -21.94 -56.93 -26.89
C LEU A 119 -23.23 -56.93 -27.73
N ARG A 120 -23.60 -55.77 -28.28
CA ARG A 120 -24.76 -55.61 -29.17
C ARG A 120 -24.33 -55.04 -30.52
N LEU A 121 -25.14 -55.27 -31.55
CA LEU A 121 -24.94 -54.64 -32.86
C LEU A 121 -25.08 -53.12 -32.70
N GLY A 122 -24.12 -52.38 -33.26
CA GLY A 122 -23.97 -50.94 -33.06
C GLY A 122 -22.79 -50.57 -32.15
N ASP A 123 -22.35 -51.49 -31.28
CA ASP A 123 -21.24 -51.23 -30.35
C ASP A 123 -19.88 -51.34 -31.06
N VAL A 124 -18.91 -50.59 -30.55
CA VAL A 124 -17.48 -50.70 -30.88
C VAL A 124 -16.76 -51.15 -29.62
N ILE A 125 -15.84 -52.11 -29.74
CA ILE A 125 -15.08 -52.60 -28.59
C ILE A 125 -14.13 -51.49 -28.08
N PRO A 126 -14.23 -51.07 -26.80
CA PRO A 126 -13.34 -50.07 -26.22
C PRO A 126 -11.89 -50.56 -26.10
N LEU A 127 -10.93 -49.65 -26.23
CA LEU A 127 -9.51 -49.95 -26.03
C LEU A 127 -9.21 -50.50 -24.64
N GLY A 128 -9.88 -50.01 -23.61
CA GLY A 128 -9.64 -50.41 -22.22
C GLY A 128 -9.81 -51.91 -21.97
N ASP A 129 -10.69 -52.58 -22.71
CA ASP A 129 -10.92 -54.02 -22.55
C ASP A 129 -9.70 -54.87 -22.90
N LEU A 130 -8.80 -54.34 -23.73
CA LEU A 130 -7.55 -55.02 -24.09
C LEU A 130 -6.68 -55.28 -22.87
N TRP A 131 -6.74 -54.40 -21.84
CA TRP A 131 -5.98 -54.55 -20.61
C TRP A 131 -6.29 -55.87 -19.91
N ASP A 132 -7.55 -56.24 -19.77
CA ASP A 132 -7.93 -57.45 -19.03
C ASP A 132 -7.43 -58.71 -19.73
N VAL A 133 -7.44 -58.74 -21.06
CA VAL A 133 -6.91 -59.89 -21.80
C VAL A 133 -5.38 -59.97 -21.68
N VAL A 134 -4.72 -58.82 -21.61
CA VAL A 134 -3.27 -58.68 -21.59
C VAL A 134 -2.68 -58.89 -20.19
N ALA A 135 -3.30 -58.34 -19.15
CA ALA A 135 -2.85 -58.41 -17.76
C ALA A 135 -2.81 -59.84 -17.21
N HIS A 136 -3.67 -60.74 -17.72
CA HIS A 136 -3.73 -62.16 -17.35
C HIS A 136 -2.84 -63.07 -18.22
N GLY A 137 -1.88 -62.51 -18.98
CA GLY A 137 -0.90 -63.28 -19.77
C GLY A 137 0.46 -63.42 -19.09
N ASP A 138 1.13 -64.56 -19.35
CA ASP A 138 2.49 -64.83 -18.86
C ASP A 138 3.55 -63.93 -19.52
N GLU A 139 4.63 -63.75 -18.77
CA GLU A 139 5.76 -62.80 -18.81
C GLU A 139 6.13 -62.06 -20.13
N ALA A 140 6.53 -60.79 -19.99
CA ALA A 140 7.01 -59.92 -21.07
C ALA A 140 8.37 -60.35 -21.67
N PHE A 141 8.67 -59.89 -22.91
CA PHE A 141 9.89 -60.27 -23.65
C PHE A 141 11.23 -59.83 -23.03
N THR A 142 11.25 -58.79 -22.19
CA THR A 142 12.48 -58.24 -21.59
C THR A 142 12.26 -57.93 -20.12
N ASP A 143 13.33 -58.02 -19.32
CA ASP A 143 13.26 -57.74 -17.87
C ASP A 143 12.75 -56.32 -17.57
N ILE A 144 13.10 -55.34 -18.40
CA ILE A 144 12.62 -53.95 -18.28
C ILE A 144 11.11 -53.86 -18.53
N MET A 145 10.61 -54.55 -19.55
CA MET A 145 9.18 -54.52 -19.87
C MET A 145 8.36 -55.34 -18.86
N ARG A 146 8.94 -56.40 -18.29
CA ARG A 146 8.36 -57.15 -17.16
C ARG A 146 8.18 -56.22 -15.96
N VAL A 147 9.20 -55.46 -15.59
CA VAL A 147 9.14 -54.48 -14.49
C VAL A 147 8.09 -53.40 -14.74
N ASN A 148 8.02 -52.82 -15.94
CA ASN A 148 7.00 -51.82 -16.27
C ASN A 148 5.57 -52.39 -16.20
N PHE A 149 5.40 -53.64 -16.62
CA PHE A 149 4.11 -54.34 -16.55
C PHE A 149 3.70 -54.65 -15.11
N GLU A 150 4.63 -55.08 -14.26
CA GLU A 150 4.40 -55.26 -12.83
C GLU A 150 4.06 -53.94 -12.13
N ASN A 151 4.77 -52.85 -12.45
CA ASN A 151 4.47 -51.52 -11.92
C ASN A 151 3.07 -51.04 -12.33
N ALA A 152 2.66 -51.29 -13.58
CA ALA A 152 1.31 -50.99 -14.06
C ALA A 152 0.24 -51.83 -13.34
N LYS A 153 0.49 -53.12 -13.10
CA LYS A 153 -0.39 -53.99 -12.30
C LYS A 153 -0.54 -53.48 -10.86
N LYS A 154 0.57 -53.18 -10.20
CA LYS A 154 0.57 -52.65 -8.83
C LYS A 154 -0.15 -51.31 -8.74
N LEU A 155 0.11 -50.40 -9.67
CA LEU A 155 -0.58 -49.10 -9.73
C LEU A 155 -2.09 -49.27 -9.93
N TYR A 156 -2.51 -50.19 -10.80
CA TYR A 156 -3.91 -50.52 -11.00
C TYR A 156 -4.55 -51.09 -9.72
N GLN A 157 -3.97 -52.16 -9.16
CA GLN A 157 -4.54 -52.88 -8.01
C GLN A 157 -4.52 -52.05 -6.72
N ASN A 158 -3.45 -51.30 -6.46
CA ASN A 158 -3.26 -50.65 -5.16
C ASN A 158 -3.79 -49.22 -5.11
N LYS A 159 -3.95 -48.53 -6.25
CA LYS A 159 -4.37 -47.12 -6.29
C LYS A 159 -5.60 -46.87 -7.15
N LEU A 160 -5.55 -47.25 -8.42
CA LEU A 160 -6.59 -46.86 -9.38
C LEU A 160 -7.90 -47.62 -9.14
N LEU A 161 -7.83 -48.92 -8.83
CA LEU A 161 -8.99 -49.75 -8.55
C LEU A 161 -9.70 -49.30 -7.25
N PRO A 162 -9.01 -49.18 -6.09
CA PRO A 162 -9.64 -48.68 -4.86
C PRO A 162 -10.25 -47.27 -5.00
N LEU A 163 -9.60 -46.39 -5.78
CA LEU A 163 -10.14 -45.06 -6.09
C LEU A 163 -11.50 -45.15 -6.79
N LEU A 164 -11.63 -46.04 -7.79
CA LEU A 164 -12.87 -46.19 -8.55
C LEU A 164 -13.96 -46.88 -7.72
N GLU A 165 -13.60 -47.88 -6.90
CA GLU A 165 -14.52 -48.54 -5.96
C GLU A 165 -15.10 -47.53 -4.96
N GLN A 166 -14.25 -46.70 -4.36
CA GLN A 166 -14.69 -45.64 -3.45
C GLN A 166 -15.54 -44.59 -4.16
N GLN A 167 -15.18 -44.18 -5.38
CA GLN A 167 -15.91 -43.15 -6.13
C GLN A 167 -17.34 -43.59 -6.47
N HIS A 168 -17.53 -44.86 -6.79
CA HIS A 168 -18.83 -45.40 -7.20
C HIS A 168 -19.59 -46.10 -6.07
N GLU A 169 -18.98 -46.20 -4.88
CA GLU A 169 -19.52 -46.89 -3.70
C GLU A 169 -19.84 -48.37 -4.00
N ILE A 170 -18.87 -49.09 -4.56
CA ILE A 170 -19.01 -50.49 -4.99
C ILE A 170 -17.94 -51.34 -4.33
N ASP A 171 -18.36 -52.53 -3.89
CA ASP A 171 -17.46 -53.64 -3.59
C ASP A 171 -17.58 -54.68 -4.72
N LEU A 172 -16.54 -54.82 -5.54
CA LEU A 172 -16.60 -55.66 -6.75
C LEU A 172 -16.84 -57.14 -6.46
N GLU A 173 -16.41 -57.65 -5.30
CA GLU A 173 -16.60 -59.06 -4.95
C GLU A 173 -18.07 -59.35 -4.64
N VAL A 174 -18.75 -58.39 -4.02
CA VAL A 174 -20.13 -58.54 -3.54
C VAL A 174 -21.15 -58.04 -4.56
N ASP A 175 -20.89 -56.90 -5.19
CA ASP A 175 -21.89 -56.18 -5.98
C ASP A 175 -22.03 -56.69 -7.42
N ARG A 176 -21.05 -57.45 -7.94
CA ARG A 176 -21.17 -58.13 -9.24
C ARG A 176 -22.32 -59.14 -9.27
N GLU A 177 -22.50 -59.91 -8.21
CA GLU A 177 -23.61 -60.86 -8.10
C GLU A 177 -24.94 -60.12 -7.87
N ARG A 178 -24.93 -59.07 -7.04
CA ARG A 178 -26.11 -58.26 -6.72
C ARG A 178 -26.62 -57.45 -7.91
N ALA A 179 -25.76 -57.05 -8.84
CA ALA A 179 -26.15 -56.35 -10.06
C ALA A 179 -27.14 -57.16 -10.92
N GLY A 180 -27.15 -58.50 -10.81
CA GLY A 180 -28.12 -59.33 -11.52
C GLY A 180 -29.57 -59.17 -11.02
N THR A 181 -29.76 -58.71 -9.79
CA THR A 181 -31.07 -58.62 -9.13
C THR A 181 -31.43 -57.22 -8.65
N ASN A 182 -30.46 -56.31 -8.49
CA ASN A 182 -30.67 -54.93 -8.07
C ASN A 182 -30.30 -53.92 -9.19
N PRO A 183 -31.27 -53.17 -9.73
CA PRO A 183 -31.04 -52.23 -10.84
C PRO A 183 -30.17 -51.03 -10.45
N GLU A 184 -30.20 -50.59 -9.19
CA GLU A 184 -29.38 -49.46 -8.72
C GLU A 184 -27.89 -49.86 -8.66
N VAL A 185 -27.61 -51.06 -8.15
CA VAL A 185 -26.26 -51.63 -8.12
C VAL A 185 -25.76 -51.90 -9.54
N ALA A 186 -26.63 -52.38 -10.44
CA ALA A 186 -26.29 -52.56 -11.84
C ALA A 186 -25.89 -51.25 -12.54
N GLU A 187 -26.58 -50.14 -12.24
CA GLU A 187 -26.24 -48.84 -12.80
C GLU A 187 -24.90 -48.31 -12.23
N LYS A 188 -24.69 -48.43 -10.92
CA LYS A 188 -23.39 -48.10 -10.28
C LYS A 188 -22.25 -48.90 -10.93
N LEU A 189 -22.41 -50.22 -11.05
CA LEU A 189 -21.42 -51.11 -11.66
C LEU A 189 -21.12 -50.74 -13.11
N GLN A 190 -22.14 -50.39 -13.89
CA GLN A 190 -21.92 -49.94 -15.26
C GLN A 190 -21.12 -48.63 -15.33
N ARG A 191 -21.36 -47.68 -14.43
CA ARG A 191 -20.59 -46.42 -14.34
C ARG A 191 -19.14 -46.70 -13.94
N PHE A 192 -18.93 -47.62 -12.99
CA PHE A 192 -17.60 -48.10 -12.62
C PHE A 192 -16.85 -48.69 -13.83
N GLU A 193 -17.46 -49.65 -14.56
CA GLU A 193 -16.82 -50.28 -15.71
C GLU A 193 -16.43 -49.28 -16.81
N ASN A 194 -17.25 -48.25 -17.01
CA ASN A 194 -16.98 -47.21 -17.99
C ASN A 194 -15.77 -46.36 -17.61
N ASP A 195 -15.61 -46.03 -16.33
CA ASP A 195 -14.45 -45.30 -15.81
C ASP A 195 -13.19 -46.17 -15.81
N ASP A 196 -13.35 -47.44 -15.41
CA ASP A 196 -12.29 -48.44 -15.41
C ASP A 196 -11.68 -48.64 -16.80
N ARG A 197 -12.48 -48.67 -17.86
CA ARG A 197 -11.99 -48.73 -19.26
C ARG A 197 -11.11 -47.53 -19.65
N LEU A 198 -11.41 -46.34 -19.14
CA LEU A 198 -10.57 -45.15 -19.39
C LEU A 198 -9.21 -45.30 -18.72
N VAL A 199 -9.19 -45.75 -17.47
CA VAL A 199 -7.97 -46.01 -16.70
C VAL A 199 -7.12 -47.10 -17.36
N LYS A 200 -7.74 -48.21 -17.74
CA LYS A 200 -7.10 -49.33 -18.46
C LYS A 200 -6.49 -48.90 -19.79
N SER A 201 -7.16 -48.00 -20.51
CA SER A 201 -6.62 -47.41 -21.75
C SER A 201 -5.36 -46.58 -21.50
N LEU A 202 -5.30 -45.83 -20.39
CA LEU A 202 -4.11 -45.08 -20.00
C LEU A 202 -2.95 -46.00 -19.58
N LEU A 203 -3.25 -47.11 -18.90
CA LEU A 203 -2.25 -48.12 -18.57
C LEU A 203 -1.63 -48.73 -19.83
N LEU A 204 -2.44 -49.06 -20.84
CA LEU A 204 -1.96 -49.54 -22.15
C LEU A 204 -1.10 -48.49 -22.86
N CYS A 205 -1.53 -47.22 -22.82
CA CYS A 205 -0.78 -46.08 -23.37
C CYS A 205 0.61 -45.92 -22.73
N ALA A 206 0.72 -46.17 -21.42
CA ALA A 206 1.99 -46.07 -20.70
C ALA A 206 2.92 -47.27 -20.92
N LEU A 207 2.38 -48.44 -21.26
CA LEU A 207 3.17 -49.65 -21.51
C LEU A 207 3.77 -49.70 -22.92
N VAL A 208 2.97 -49.35 -23.93
CA VAL A 208 3.34 -49.57 -25.34
C VAL A 208 3.70 -48.25 -26.01
N HIS A 209 4.99 -48.14 -26.35
CA HIS A 209 5.55 -47.01 -27.07
C HIS A 209 5.62 -47.31 -28.58
N GLY A 210 5.80 -46.29 -29.40
CA GLY A 210 6.02 -46.46 -30.84
C GLY A 210 4.79 -46.24 -31.73
N VAL A 211 3.57 -46.46 -31.23
CA VAL A 211 2.36 -46.53 -32.07
C VAL A 211 1.52 -45.25 -32.05
N GLU A 212 1.03 -44.84 -33.23
CA GLU A 212 0.22 -43.63 -33.39
C GLU A 212 -0.98 -43.61 -32.45
N THR A 213 -1.74 -44.71 -32.38
CA THR A 213 -2.95 -44.82 -31.53
C THR A 213 -2.66 -44.55 -30.04
N LEU A 214 -1.49 -44.93 -29.54
CA LEU A 214 -1.16 -44.86 -28.11
C LEU A 214 -0.24 -43.68 -27.75
N LYS A 215 0.29 -42.94 -28.73
CA LYS A 215 1.10 -41.73 -28.48
C LYS A 215 0.23 -40.49 -28.34
N ASN A 216 0.76 -39.48 -27.63
CA ASN A 216 0.16 -38.14 -27.48
C ASN A 216 -1.33 -38.19 -27.10
N MET A 217 -1.64 -38.97 -26.05
CA MET A 217 -3.02 -39.18 -25.63
C MET A 217 -3.63 -37.87 -25.13
N THR A 218 -4.80 -37.51 -25.65
CA THR A 218 -5.62 -36.36 -25.21
C THR A 218 -6.97 -36.86 -24.70
N CYS A 219 -7.71 -36.05 -23.94
CA CYS A 219 -9.04 -36.45 -23.45
C CYS A 219 -10.01 -36.79 -24.59
N LEU A 220 -9.96 -36.08 -25.71
CA LEU A 220 -10.74 -36.40 -26.90
C LEU A 220 -10.35 -37.76 -27.49
N LYS A 221 -9.04 -38.01 -27.62
CA LYS A 221 -8.53 -39.29 -28.14
C LYS A 221 -8.89 -40.46 -27.22
N LEU A 222 -8.77 -40.27 -25.91
CA LEU A 222 -9.11 -41.27 -24.91
C LEU A 222 -10.61 -41.61 -24.91
N ALA A 223 -11.48 -40.60 -25.07
CA ALA A 223 -12.93 -40.80 -25.23
C ALA A 223 -13.25 -41.56 -26.53
N ALA A 224 -12.63 -41.18 -27.65
CA ALA A 224 -12.86 -41.81 -28.95
C ALA A 224 -12.40 -43.28 -28.99
N LEU A 225 -11.25 -43.61 -28.38
CA LEU A 225 -10.76 -44.98 -28.29
C LEU A 225 -11.61 -45.86 -27.35
N ASN A 226 -12.42 -45.26 -26.49
CA ASN A 226 -13.41 -45.94 -25.64
C ASN A 226 -14.84 -45.56 -26.05
N HIS A 227 -15.08 -45.42 -27.35
CA HIS A 227 -16.37 -44.99 -27.86
C HIS A 227 -17.54 -45.82 -27.28
N GLY A 228 -18.58 -45.13 -26.80
CA GLY A 228 -19.76 -45.75 -26.19
C GLY A 228 -19.67 -45.98 -24.67
N THR A 229 -18.51 -45.80 -24.03
CA THR A 229 -18.41 -45.92 -22.56
C THR A 229 -18.79 -44.64 -21.82
N VAL A 230 -18.43 -43.47 -22.35
CA VAL A 230 -18.73 -42.17 -21.71
C VAL A 230 -20.02 -41.62 -22.30
N ARG A 231 -21.05 -41.47 -21.47
CA ARG A 231 -22.31 -40.82 -21.84
C ARG A 231 -22.38 -39.43 -21.25
N SER A 232 -22.59 -38.41 -22.09
CA SER A 232 -22.84 -37.03 -21.66
C SER A 232 -24.31 -36.67 -21.84
N ARG A 233 -24.90 -35.94 -20.88
CA ARG A 233 -26.28 -35.40 -21.01
C ARG A 233 -26.40 -34.39 -22.14
N ILE A 234 -25.31 -33.68 -22.44
CA ILE A 234 -25.19 -32.76 -23.55
C ILE A 234 -24.37 -33.46 -24.63
N PRO A 235 -24.94 -33.73 -25.82
CA PRO A 235 -24.18 -34.28 -26.93
C PRO A 235 -22.90 -33.50 -27.13
N ASN A 236 -21.79 -34.20 -27.42
CA ASN A 236 -20.50 -33.60 -27.81
C ASN A 236 -19.63 -33.02 -26.69
N ARG A 237 -19.96 -33.26 -25.41
CA ARG A 237 -19.13 -32.89 -24.26
C ARG A 237 -18.43 -34.08 -23.59
N GLU A 238 -18.37 -35.22 -24.26
CA GLU A 238 -17.73 -36.44 -23.71
C GLU A 238 -16.26 -36.23 -23.35
N HIS A 239 -15.50 -35.53 -24.20
CA HIS A 239 -14.09 -35.19 -23.93
C HIS A 239 -13.93 -34.27 -22.71
N GLN A 240 -14.88 -33.37 -22.44
CA GLN A 240 -14.88 -32.53 -21.23
C GLN A 240 -15.16 -33.37 -19.98
N VAL A 241 -16.14 -34.29 -20.06
CA VAL A 241 -16.42 -35.24 -18.96
C VAL A 241 -15.18 -36.09 -18.65
N VAL A 242 -14.46 -36.54 -19.69
CA VAL A 242 -13.18 -37.25 -19.51
C VAL A 242 -12.12 -36.33 -18.87
N ALA A 243 -11.98 -35.09 -19.34
CA ALA A 243 -11.03 -34.13 -18.75
C ALA A 243 -11.29 -33.88 -17.27
N ASP A 244 -12.55 -33.71 -16.87
CA ASP A 244 -12.92 -33.49 -15.47
C ASP A 244 -12.64 -34.73 -14.60
N LYS A 245 -12.91 -35.93 -15.12
CA LYS A 245 -12.53 -37.19 -14.46
C LYS A 245 -11.01 -37.28 -14.29
N MET A 246 -10.23 -36.99 -15.33
CA MET A 246 -8.76 -37.07 -15.29
C MET A 246 -8.16 -36.07 -14.30
N ARG A 247 -8.65 -34.83 -14.27
CA ARG A 247 -8.22 -33.82 -13.27
C ARG A 247 -8.53 -34.26 -11.85
N ARG A 248 -9.74 -34.80 -11.62
CA ARG A 248 -10.15 -35.33 -10.31
C ARG A 248 -9.25 -36.48 -9.87
N TRP A 249 -9.00 -37.45 -10.74
CA TRP A 249 -8.18 -38.62 -10.43
C TRP A 249 -6.71 -38.24 -10.25
N ALA A 250 -6.16 -37.34 -11.07
CA ALA A 250 -4.80 -36.81 -10.90
C ALA A 250 -4.59 -36.07 -9.57
N GLY A 251 -5.65 -35.50 -9.01
CA GLY A 251 -5.61 -34.89 -7.67
C GLY A 251 -5.48 -35.90 -6.52
N ILE A 252 -5.71 -37.20 -6.79
CA ILE A 252 -5.64 -38.28 -5.81
C ILE A 252 -4.43 -39.20 -6.10
N VAL A 253 -4.23 -39.54 -7.38
CA VAL A 253 -3.17 -40.42 -7.88
C VAL A 253 -2.16 -39.59 -8.67
N GLY A 254 -1.03 -39.26 -8.04
CA GLY A 254 0.00 -38.37 -8.60
C GLY A 254 0.73 -38.91 -9.83
N GLU A 255 0.56 -40.20 -10.14
CA GLU A 255 1.04 -40.88 -11.33
C GLU A 255 0.25 -40.48 -12.60
N ILE A 256 -0.96 -39.94 -12.45
CA ILE A 256 -1.75 -39.41 -13.57
C ILE A 256 -1.30 -37.97 -13.86
N ARG A 257 -0.92 -37.71 -15.11
CA ARG A 257 -0.51 -36.39 -15.60
C ARG A 257 -1.59 -35.84 -16.51
N VAL A 258 -2.00 -34.60 -16.25
CA VAL A 258 -2.94 -33.85 -17.09
C VAL A 258 -2.24 -32.57 -17.52
N GLY A 259 -2.22 -32.30 -18.82
CA GLY A 259 -1.62 -31.10 -19.41
C GLY A 259 -2.41 -29.84 -19.09
N GLU A 260 -1.79 -28.68 -19.34
CA GLU A 260 -2.34 -27.37 -18.98
C GLU A 260 -3.47 -26.89 -19.91
N GLU A 261 -3.62 -27.49 -21.09
CA GLU A 261 -4.67 -27.10 -22.04
C GLU A 261 -6.07 -27.32 -21.43
N VAL A 262 -6.88 -26.25 -21.40
CA VAL A 262 -8.18 -26.25 -20.72
C VAL A 262 -9.22 -27.09 -21.46
N THR A 263 -9.21 -27.05 -22.80
CA THR A 263 -10.24 -27.64 -23.67
C THR A 263 -10.02 -29.12 -23.96
N ASN A 264 -8.79 -29.51 -24.28
CA ASN A 264 -8.45 -30.89 -24.61
C ASN A 264 -7.06 -31.27 -24.06
N PRO A 265 -6.90 -31.40 -22.73
CA PRO A 265 -5.60 -31.66 -22.15
C PRO A 265 -5.01 -32.99 -22.61
N THR A 266 -3.69 -33.01 -22.77
CA THR A 266 -2.92 -34.25 -22.89
C THR A 266 -2.99 -35.01 -21.57
N VAL A 267 -3.14 -36.33 -21.61
CA VAL A 267 -3.20 -37.18 -20.42
C VAL A 267 -2.21 -38.31 -20.55
N SER A 268 -1.43 -38.58 -19.50
CA SER A 268 -0.50 -39.70 -19.48
C SER A 268 -0.40 -40.32 -18.09
N LEU A 269 0.09 -41.55 -18.02
CA LEU A 269 0.32 -42.26 -16.77
C LEU A 269 1.81 -42.54 -16.62
N GLN A 270 2.39 -42.12 -15.50
CA GLN A 270 3.79 -42.35 -15.18
C GLN A 270 3.93 -43.65 -14.38
N LEU A 271 4.41 -44.71 -15.02
CA LEU A 271 4.70 -45.97 -14.36
C LEU A 271 6.00 -45.83 -13.57
N SER A 272 5.88 -45.51 -12.28
CA SER A 272 7.00 -45.44 -11.35
C SER A 272 7.08 -46.72 -10.52
N GLY A 273 8.30 -47.22 -10.28
CA GLY A 273 8.54 -48.26 -9.27
C GLY A 273 8.62 -47.71 -7.84
N VAL A 274 8.51 -46.39 -7.68
CA VAL A 274 8.69 -45.69 -6.40
C VAL A 274 7.37 -45.57 -5.65
N ASP A 275 7.30 -46.23 -4.50
CA ASP A 275 6.14 -46.17 -3.61
C ASP A 275 6.22 -44.96 -2.68
N THR A 276 5.52 -43.88 -3.04
CA THR A 276 5.47 -42.67 -2.19
C THR A 276 4.69 -42.88 -0.90
N ASP A 277 3.77 -43.83 -0.84
CA ASP A 277 2.90 -44.01 0.33
C ASP A 277 3.69 -44.63 1.48
N THR A 278 4.63 -45.55 1.21
CA THR A 278 5.58 -46.06 2.23
C THR A 278 6.49 -44.96 2.78
N ILE A 279 6.91 -44.00 1.95
CA ILE A 279 7.71 -42.84 2.40
C ILE A 279 6.87 -41.97 3.34
N ILE A 280 5.63 -41.66 2.97
CA ILE A 280 4.70 -40.87 3.78
C ILE A 280 4.41 -41.58 5.10
N GLU A 281 4.18 -42.89 5.08
CA GLU A 281 3.91 -43.69 6.27
C GLU A 281 5.11 -43.73 7.23
N SER A 282 6.34 -43.82 6.70
CA SER A 282 7.56 -43.73 7.51
C SER A 282 7.75 -42.37 8.19
N ALA A 283 7.07 -41.34 7.70
CA ALA A 283 7.15 -39.96 8.16
C ALA A 283 5.89 -39.51 8.93
N LYS A 284 5.05 -40.46 9.36
CA LYS A 284 3.81 -40.21 10.09
C LYS A 284 4.01 -39.43 11.40
N THR A 285 5.22 -39.46 11.99
CA THR A 285 5.57 -38.66 13.18
C THR A 285 5.50 -37.15 12.95
N PHE A 286 5.53 -36.68 11.69
CA PHE A 286 5.32 -35.27 11.36
C PHE A 286 3.86 -34.82 11.50
N ASP A 287 2.91 -35.75 11.56
CA ASP A 287 1.50 -35.44 11.76
C ASP A 287 1.17 -35.28 13.25
N ASN A 288 0.94 -34.04 13.68
CA ASN A 288 0.45 -33.71 15.01
C ASN A 288 -0.44 -32.47 14.99
N ILE A 289 -1.22 -32.26 16.06
CA ILE A 289 -2.20 -31.16 16.16
C ILE A 289 -1.58 -29.78 15.86
N GLY A 290 -0.40 -29.49 16.41
CA GLY A 290 0.27 -28.20 16.23
C GLY A 290 0.71 -27.97 14.79
N THR A 291 1.23 -29.00 14.11
CA THR A 291 1.59 -28.91 12.69
C THR A 291 0.38 -28.76 11.77
N ARG A 292 -0.75 -29.38 12.10
CA ARG A 292 -2.02 -29.17 11.37
C ARG A 292 -2.57 -27.76 11.57
N GLN A 293 -2.57 -27.26 12.82
CA GLN A 293 -2.99 -25.91 13.15
C GLN A 293 -2.11 -24.86 12.46
N PHE A 294 -0.80 -25.05 12.48
CA PHE A 294 0.14 -24.19 11.75
C PHE A 294 -0.18 -24.16 10.25
N LYS A 295 -0.49 -25.32 9.64
CA LYS A 295 -0.82 -25.37 8.22
C LYS A 295 -2.11 -24.63 7.88
N ILE A 296 -3.17 -24.80 8.67
CA ILE A 296 -4.41 -24.05 8.48
C ILE A 296 -4.20 -22.56 8.72
N ARG A 297 -3.46 -22.17 9.77
CA ARG A 297 -3.10 -20.77 10.03
C ARG A 297 -2.39 -20.15 8.84
N GLN A 298 -1.41 -20.84 8.25
CA GLN A 298 -0.72 -20.39 7.04
C GLN A 298 -1.67 -20.20 5.85
N MET A 299 -2.60 -21.14 5.62
CA MET A 299 -3.60 -21.00 4.56
C MET A 299 -4.54 -19.82 4.78
N LEU A 300 -4.98 -19.61 6.02
CA LEU A 300 -5.83 -18.47 6.39
C LEU A 300 -5.09 -17.15 6.21
N PHE A 301 -3.84 -17.04 6.66
CA PHE A 301 -3.05 -15.81 6.54
C PHE A 301 -2.82 -15.44 5.08
N ALA A 302 -2.46 -16.43 4.26
CA ALA A 302 -2.32 -16.25 2.83
C ALA A 302 -3.63 -15.77 2.18
N SER A 303 -4.77 -16.35 2.58
CA SER A 303 -6.08 -15.94 2.04
C SER A 303 -6.56 -14.58 2.56
N LEU A 304 -6.11 -14.14 3.73
CA LEU A 304 -6.44 -12.85 4.34
C LEU A 304 -5.48 -11.72 3.90
N GLY A 305 -4.41 -12.04 3.17
CA GLY A 305 -3.37 -11.07 2.81
C GLY A 305 -2.52 -10.62 4.01
N ILE A 306 -2.49 -11.41 5.08
CA ILE A 306 -1.76 -11.09 6.31
C ILE A 306 -0.34 -11.68 6.20
N PRO A 307 0.72 -10.88 6.44
CA PRO A 307 2.08 -11.40 6.45
C PRO A 307 2.26 -12.45 7.57
N GLU A 308 2.99 -13.51 7.27
CA GLU A 308 3.27 -14.58 8.22
C GLU A 308 4.21 -14.06 9.33
N GLN A 309 3.64 -13.82 10.52
CA GLN A 309 4.37 -13.41 11.73
C GLN A 309 4.12 -14.44 12.83
N ASP A 310 5.11 -14.65 13.69
CA ASP A 310 5.05 -15.64 14.79
C ASP A 310 4.50 -15.07 16.10
N ASP A 311 3.82 -13.92 16.04
CA ASP A 311 3.25 -13.27 17.21
C ASP A 311 1.88 -13.88 17.59
N MET A 312 1.66 -14.08 18.90
CA MET A 312 0.42 -14.62 19.46
C MET A 312 -0.77 -13.67 19.33
N PHE A 313 -0.50 -12.36 19.25
CA PHE A 313 -1.47 -11.30 18.98
C PHE A 313 -0.98 -10.52 17.77
N MET A 314 -1.78 -10.48 16.72
CA MET A 314 -1.44 -9.75 15.50
C MET A 314 -2.40 -8.59 15.31
N SER A 315 -1.86 -7.39 15.14
CA SER A 315 -2.66 -6.22 14.75
C SER A 315 -2.84 -6.21 13.23
N HIS A 316 -4.07 -6.32 12.77
CA HIS A 316 -4.44 -6.24 11.36
C HIS A 316 -4.97 -4.84 11.02
N SER A 317 -4.24 -4.14 10.15
CA SER A 317 -4.65 -2.81 9.69
C SER A 317 -5.41 -2.88 8.37
N HIS A 318 -6.53 -2.17 8.31
CA HIS A 318 -7.39 -2.09 7.14
C HIS A 318 -7.93 -0.66 6.96
N VAL A 319 -8.47 -0.35 5.78
CA VAL A 319 -9.08 0.97 5.50
C VAL A 319 -10.59 0.83 5.55
N TRP A 320 -11.22 1.47 6.52
CA TRP A 320 -12.67 1.49 6.69
C TRP A 320 -13.23 2.87 6.36
N ARG A 321 -14.06 2.97 5.31
CA ARG A 321 -14.67 4.24 4.86
C ARG A 321 -13.65 5.37 4.62
N GLY A 322 -12.42 5.00 4.24
CA GLY A 322 -11.27 5.90 4.04
C GLY A 322 -10.49 6.28 5.31
N SER A 323 -10.91 5.81 6.48
CA SER A 323 -10.15 5.90 7.73
C SER A 323 -9.31 4.64 7.96
N LYS A 324 -8.06 4.79 8.38
CA LYS A 324 -7.20 3.65 8.70
C LYS A 324 -7.53 3.10 10.08
N ARG A 325 -7.93 1.83 10.17
CA ARG A 325 -8.30 1.14 11.41
C ARG A 325 -7.38 -0.05 11.65
N SER A 326 -7.42 -0.53 12.88
CA SER A 326 -6.76 -1.76 13.35
C SER A 326 -7.76 -2.65 14.07
N CYS A 327 -7.52 -3.94 14.04
CA CYS A 327 -8.16 -4.92 14.90
C CYS A 327 -7.13 -5.96 15.36
N ASP A 328 -7.38 -6.56 16.51
CA ASP A 328 -6.57 -7.65 17.03
C ASP A 328 -7.08 -8.98 16.47
N LEU A 329 -6.20 -9.77 15.88
CA LEU A 329 -6.51 -11.12 15.39
C LEU A 329 -5.90 -12.18 16.31
N LEU A 330 -6.72 -13.16 16.69
CA LEU A 330 -6.31 -14.31 17.50
C LEU A 330 -6.78 -15.61 16.84
N PHE A 331 -5.84 -16.49 16.49
CA PHE A 331 -6.13 -17.79 15.89
C PHE A 331 -5.92 -18.89 16.92
N THR A 332 -7.00 -19.44 17.46
CA THR A 332 -6.95 -20.42 18.55
C THR A 332 -8.29 -21.09 18.75
N ASN A 333 -8.29 -22.24 19.41
CA ASN A 333 -9.51 -22.98 19.71
C ASN A 333 -10.32 -22.31 20.84
N VAL A 334 -11.57 -21.96 20.57
CA VAL A 334 -12.41 -21.13 21.44
C VAL A 334 -12.74 -21.83 22.73
N ARG A 335 -13.12 -23.12 22.69
CA ARG A 335 -13.41 -23.95 23.88
C ARG A 335 -12.35 -23.82 24.96
N SER A 336 -11.07 -23.81 24.59
CA SER A 336 -9.93 -23.77 25.53
C SER A 336 -9.57 -22.37 26.05
N LEU A 337 -10.20 -21.31 25.54
CA LEU A 337 -9.81 -19.94 25.88
C LEU A 337 -10.18 -19.54 27.31
N PRO A 338 -9.28 -18.91 28.07
CA PRO A 338 -9.64 -18.24 29.32
C PRO A 338 -10.43 -16.95 29.04
N ASP A 339 -11.19 -16.47 30.03
CA ASP A 339 -12.04 -15.28 29.87
C ASP A 339 -11.26 -14.03 29.49
N GLU A 340 -10.05 -13.86 30.00
CA GLU A 340 -9.20 -12.71 29.65
C GLU A 340 -8.90 -12.62 28.15
N SER A 341 -8.79 -13.77 27.47
CA SER A 341 -8.55 -13.80 26.02
C SER A 341 -9.76 -13.34 25.20
N LEU A 342 -10.98 -13.50 25.74
CA LEU A 342 -12.24 -13.06 25.12
C LEU A 342 -12.50 -11.55 25.31
N ARG A 343 -11.85 -10.90 26.29
CA ARG A 343 -11.99 -9.46 26.52
C ARG A 343 -11.16 -8.65 25.52
N SER A 344 -11.75 -7.59 24.98
CA SER A 344 -11.07 -6.63 24.09
C SER A 344 -10.40 -5.54 24.92
N THR A 345 -9.34 -4.93 24.40
CA THR A 345 -8.70 -3.75 25.00
C THR A 345 -9.31 -2.47 24.42
N GLU A 346 -8.65 -1.84 23.45
CA GLU A 346 -9.12 -0.60 22.80
C GLU A 346 -9.79 -0.89 21.45
N ASP A 347 -9.13 -1.69 20.60
CA ASP A 347 -9.61 -2.05 19.27
C ASP A 347 -10.55 -3.27 19.30
N TRP A 348 -11.26 -3.49 18.19
CA TRP A 348 -12.01 -4.73 18.00
C TRP A 348 -11.06 -5.92 17.94
N LYS A 349 -11.46 -7.02 18.57
CA LYS A 349 -10.77 -8.31 18.49
C LYS A 349 -11.57 -9.27 17.63
N VAL A 350 -10.90 -10.04 16.79
CA VAL A 350 -11.49 -11.16 16.04
C VAL A 350 -10.76 -12.43 16.39
N ILE A 351 -11.51 -13.41 16.89
CA ILE A 351 -11.02 -14.74 17.24
C ILE A 351 -11.47 -15.70 16.15
N ILE A 352 -10.52 -16.41 15.54
CA ILE A 352 -10.78 -17.37 14.46
C ILE A 352 -10.40 -18.76 14.96
N ASP A 353 -11.39 -19.64 15.06
CA ASP A 353 -11.22 -21.03 15.51
C ASP A 353 -10.76 -21.95 14.38
N PHE A 354 -10.28 -23.16 14.68
CA PHE A 354 -9.86 -24.18 13.74
C PHE A 354 -11.01 -25.13 13.35
N PRO A 355 -11.04 -25.64 12.11
CA PRO A 355 -12.06 -26.58 11.62
C PRO A 355 -11.86 -28.02 12.12
N PHE A 356 -11.16 -28.21 13.23
CA PHE A 356 -10.92 -29.49 13.89
C PHE A 356 -10.35 -29.25 15.30
N ASP A 357 -10.49 -30.23 16.19
CA ASP A 357 -9.91 -30.23 17.54
C ASP A 357 -9.33 -31.62 17.87
N THR A 358 -8.81 -31.81 19.08
CA THR A 358 -8.40 -33.12 19.59
C THR A 358 -9.60 -34.08 19.70
N GLU A 359 -9.31 -35.37 19.63
CA GLU A 359 -10.33 -36.43 19.60
C GLU A 359 -11.33 -36.31 20.77
N GLY A 360 -12.62 -36.40 20.45
CA GLY A 360 -13.72 -36.32 21.41
C GLY A 360 -14.33 -34.92 21.59
N HIS A 361 -13.78 -33.86 20.98
CA HIS A 361 -14.35 -32.52 21.03
C HIS A 361 -15.19 -32.19 19.81
N SER A 362 -16.19 -31.32 20.02
CA SER A 362 -17.15 -30.92 18.98
C SER A 362 -17.34 -29.39 18.95
N PRO A 363 -17.83 -28.83 17.83
CA PRO A 363 -18.12 -27.40 17.71
C PRO A 363 -19.12 -26.87 18.74
N VAL A 364 -19.92 -27.76 19.34
CA VAL A 364 -20.90 -27.41 20.37
C VAL A 364 -20.20 -26.90 21.63
N GLU A 365 -19.02 -27.44 21.97
CA GLU A 365 -18.26 -26.98 23.13
C GLU A 365 -17.75 -25.54 22.97
N ASP A 366 -17.45 -25.12 21.73
CA ASP A 366 -17.08 -23.74 21.44
C ASP A 366 -18.28 -22.79 21.68
N MET A 367 -19.48 -23.19 21.27
CA MET A 367 -20.71 -22.43 21.54
C MET A 367 -21.03 -22.36 23.04
N ASP A 368 -20.97 -23.47 23.76
CA ASP A 368 -21.16 -23.52 25.22
C ASP A 368 -20.18 -22.60 25.94
N ARG A 369 -18.93 -22.51 25.44
CA ARG A 369 -17.89 -21.64 25.99
C ARG A 369 -18.22 -20.16 25.80
N LEU A 370 -18.74 -19.78 24.64
CA LEU A 370 -19.17 -18.41 24.35
C LEU A 370 -20.42 -18.03 25.14
N ASP A 371 -21.39 -18.94 25.27
CA ASP A 371 -22.63 -18.67 26.00
C ASP A 371 -22.38 -18.49 27.50
N LYS A 372 -21.51 -19.31 28.12
CA LYS A 372 -21.03 -19.08 29.50
C LYS A 372 -20.35 -17.72 29.68
N PHE A 373 -19.70 -17.19 28.66
CA PHE A 373 -19.12 -15.85 28.73
C PHE A 373 -20.20 -14.77 28.61
N LYS A 374 -21.14 -14.93 27.66
CA LYS A 374 -22.27 -14.01 27.45
C LYS A 374 -23.16 -13.89 28.69
N GLU A 375 -23.32 -14.95 29.49
CA GLU A 375 -24.04 -14.93 30.77
C GLU A 375 -23.49 -13.89 31.76
N LYS A 376 -22.22 -13.50 31.64
CA LYS A 376 -21.61 -12.44 32.47
C LYS A 376 -22.06 -11.03 32.10
N ASN A 377 -22.71 -10.86 30.95
CA ASN A 377 -23.24 -9.61 30.44
C ASN A 377 -22.18 -8.48 30.32
N GLU A 378 -20.94 -8.86 30.05
CA GLU A 378 -19.86 -7.92 29.75
C GLU A 378 -19.99 -7.39 28.31
N ARG A 379 -19.66 -6.12 28.09
CA ARG A 379 -19.65 -5.51 26.76
C ARG A 379 -18.27 -5.58 26.16
N GLN A 380 -17.98 -6.64 25.39
CA GLN A 380 -16.67 -6.83 24.77
C GLN A 380 -16.74 -6.61 23.25
N ARG A 381 -15.78 -5.86 22.69
CA ARG A 381 -15.65 -5.63 21.24
C ARG A 381 -14.93 -6.81 20.60
N THR A 382 -15.47 -8.01 20.80
CA THR A 382 -14.88 -9.26 20.35
C THR A 382 -15.84 -9.98 19.42
N LEU A 383 -15.37 -10.31 18.23
CA LEU A 383 -16.03 -11.17 17.25
C LEU A 383 -15.36 -12.54 17.30
N THR A 384 -16.16 -13.59 17.11
CA THR A 384 -15.70 -14.98 17.08
C THR A 384 -16.23 -15.62 15.80
N TRP A 385 -15.31 -16.16 15.00
CA TRP A 385 -15.57 -16.81 13.73
C TRP A 385 -15.32 -18.30 13.87
N LEU A 386 -16.41 -19.06 13.97
CA LEU A 386 -16.41 -20.50 14.18
C LEU A 386 -16.56 -21.24 12.84
N PRO A 387 -15.69 -22.19 12.50
CA PRO A 387 -15.83 -23.03 11.32
C PRO A 387 -16.71 -24.27 11.59
N SER A 388 -17.26 -24.85 10.52
CA SER A 388 -17.70 -26.24 10.53
C SER A 388 -16.49 -27.17 10.61
N PHE A 389 -16.61 -28.29 11.31
CA PHE A 389 -15.52 -29.26 11.38
C PHE A 389 -15.34 -30.03 10.08
N PHE A 390 -14.09 -30.36 9.78
CA PHE A 390 -13.70 -31.22 8.68
C PHE A 390 -14.16 -32.66 8.91
N SER A 391 -14.63 -33.32 7.85
CA SER A 391 -14.92 -34.75 7.88
C SER A 391 -13.65 -35.56 8.15
N THR A 392 -13.80 -36.82 8.59
CA THR A 392 -12.67 -37.74 8.80
C THR A 392 -11.77 -37.86 7.56
N ARG A 393 -12.38 -37.84 6.36
CA ARG A 393 -11.65 -37.83 5.09
C ARG A 393 -10.78 -36.59 4.95
N THR A 394 -11.36 -35.41 5.12
CA THR A 394 -10.65 -34.13 4.96
C THR A 394 -9.55 -33.97 6.01
N GLN A 395 -9.77 -34.43 7.24
CA GLN A 395 -8.72 -34.49 8.26
C GLN A 395 -7.57 -35.42 7.87
N GLY A 396 -7.86 -36.56 7.22
CA GLY A 396 -6.85 -37.44 6.64
C GLY A 396 -6.07 -36.81 5.49
N GLU A 397 -6.73 -36.01 4.65
CA GLU A 397 -6.07 -35.23 3.59
C GLU A 397 -5.16 -34.12 4.17
N LEU A 398 -5.58 -33.46 5.26
CA LEU A 398 -4.77 -32.49 6.00
C LEU A 398 -3.53 -33.15 6.61
N ALA A 399 -3.71 -34.30 7.26
CA ALA A 399 -2.61 -35.10 7.81
C ALA A 399 -1.57 -35.43 6.74
N LYS A 400 -2.03 -35.95 5.59
CA LYS A 400 -1.14 -36.28 4.45
C LYS A 400 -0.41 -35.04 3.93
N LEU A 401 -1.11 -33.91 3.79
CA LEU A 401 -0.51 -32.66 3.33
C LEU A 401 0.62 -32.17 4.25
N VAL A 402 0.39 -32.17 5.56
CA VAL A 402 1.40 -31.75 6.54
C VAL A 402 2.63 -32.66 6.51
N ILE A 403 2.44 -33.97 6.40
CA ILE A 403 3.56 -34.92 6.26
C ILE A 403 4.36 -34.63 4.99
N ILE A 404 3.68 -34.44 3.84
CA ILE A 404 4.34 -34.16 2.56
C ILE A 404 5.11 -32.83 2.61
N ASP A 405 4.52 -31.78 3.17
CA ASP A 405 5.18 -30.49 3.37
C ASP A 405 6.49 -30.67 4.13
N ARG A 406 6.45 -31.41 5.25
CA ARG A 406 7.65 -31.68 6.06
C ARG A 406 8.66 -32.57 5.34
N LEU A 407 8.22 -33.59 4.60
CA LEU A 407 9.11 -34.44 3.80
C LEU A 407 9.88 -33.65 2.73
N LEU A 408 9.23 -32.67 2.10
CA LEU A 408 9.83 -31.86 1.04
C LEU A 408 10.76 -30.76 1.56
N LEU A 409 10.84 -30.54 2.88
CA LEU A 409 11.77 -29.59 3.50
C LEU A 409 13.14 -30.21 3.76
N GLY A 410 14.18 -29.48 3.35
CA GLY A 410 15.58 -29.84 3.59
C GLY A 410 15.89 -31.26 3.10
N ASN A 411 16.49 -32.06 3.97
CA ASN A 411 16.94 -33.43 3.68
C ASN A 411 16.00 -34.51 4.25
N ASN A 412 14.76 -34.16 4.63
CA ASN A 412 13.84 -35.09 5.28
C ASN A 412 13.47 -36.26 4.35
N LEU A 413 13.19 -35.97 3.08
CA LEU A 413 12.91 -37.01 2.07
C LEU A 413 14.04 -38.04 2.00
N GLU A 414 15.31 -37.62 1.97
CA GLU A 414 16.48 -38.51 1.91
C GLU A 414 16.56 -39.44 3.14
N GLN A 415 16.17 -38.95 4.32
CA GLN A 415 16.18 -39.75 5.54
C GLN A 415 15.11 -40.85 5.53
N HIS A 416 13.95 -40.56 4.94
CA HIS A 416 12.80 -41.46 4.82
C HIS A 416 12.83 -42.35 3.57
N SER A 417 13.79 -42.13 2.66
CA SER A 417 13.93 -42.88 1.40
C SER A 417 15.31 -43.52 1.21
N LYS A 418 15.96 -43.92 2.32
CA LYS A 418 17.32 -44.54 2.28
C LYS A 418 17.40 -45.78 1.39
N HIS A 419 16.31 -46.52 1.28
CA HIS A 419 16.18 -47.73 0.46
C HIS A 419 16.08 -47.45 -1.06
N LEU A 420 15.81 -46.20 -1.45
CA LEU A 420 15.69 -45.79 -2.85
C LEU A 420 17.04 -45.33 -3.42
N SER A 421 17.25 -45.56 -4.72
CA SER A 421 18.37 -45.01 -5.49
C SER A 421 18.25 -43.48 -5.62
N MET A 422 19.34 -42.79 -6.01
CA MET A 422 19.31 -41.33 -6.21
C MET A 422 18.27 -40.90 -7.26
N GLN A 423 18.15 -41.65 -8.35
CA GLN A 423 17.19 -41.39 -9.42
C GLN A 423 15.74 -41.63 -8.95
N ASP A 424 15.52 -42.67 -8.14
CA ASP A 424 14.20 -42.95 -7.55
C ASP A 424 13.79 -41.86 -6.55
N ARG A 425 14.74 -41.30 -5.80
CA ARG A 425 14.47 -40.16 -4.89
C ARG A 425 14.09 -38.90 -5.63
N GLU A 426 14.72 -38.59 -6.76
CA GLU A 426 14.30 -37.46 -7.60
C GLU A 426 12.88 -37.66 -8.13
N THR A 427 12.55 -38.89 -8.54
CA THR A 427 11.21 -39.27 -8.98
C THR A 427 10.20 -39.15 -7.84
N ALA A 428 10.54 -39.65 -6.64
CA ALA A 428 9.73 -39.51 -5.43
C ALA A 428 9.42 -38.04 -5.11
N ARG A 429 10.45 -37.18 -5.15
CA ARG A 429 10.34 -35.75 -4.89
C ARG A 429 9.37 -35.09 -5.85
N LEU A 430 9.46 -35.41 -7.14
CA LEU A 430 8.54 -34.89 -8.14
C LEU A 430 7.11 -35.34 -7.83
N LEU A 431 6.87 -36.64 -7.59
CA LEU A 431 5.54 -37.16 -7.27
C LEU A 431 4.94 -36.51 -6.02
N LEU A 432 5.72 -36.38 -4.94
CA LEU A 432 5.31 -35.73 -3.70
C LEU A 432 4.97 -34.25 -3.90
N LYS A 433 5.74 -33.49 -4.69
CA LYS A 433 5.41 -32.08 -5.03
C LYS A 433 4.07 -31.94 -5.76
N ASN A 434 3.74 -32.90 -6.63
CA ASN A 434 2.47 -32.89 -7.33
C ASN A 434 1.30 -33.21 -6.40
N GLN A 435 1.46 -34.23 -5.54
CA GLN A 435 0.46 -34.53 -4.50
C GLN A 435 0.28 -33.35 -3.54
N GLN A 436 1.36 -32.69 -3.13
CA GLN A 436 1.34 -31.48 -2.29
C GLN A 436 0.50 -30.38 -2.92
N SER A 437 0.73 -30.08 -4.21
CA SER A 437 0.03 -29.02 -4.94
C SER A 437 -1.47 -29.31 -5.04
N ALA A 438 -1.82 -30.56 -5.37
CA ALA A 438 -3.21 -31.00 -5.47
C ALA A 438 -3.93 -30.98 -4.11
N LEU A 439 -3.28 -31.49 -3.05
CA LEU A 439 -3.83 -31.48 -1.69
C LEU A 439 -3.98 -30.05 -1.16
N SER A 440 -3.00 -29.17 -1.42
CA SER A 440 -3.06 -27.76 -1.01
C SER A 440 -4.25 -27.05 -1.63
N HIS A 441 -4.52 -27.26 -2.92
CA HIS A 441 -5.66 -26.66 -3.60
C HIS A 441 -6.99 -27.15 -3.05
N ARG A 442 -7.14 -28.47 -2.84
CA ARG A 442 -8.37 -29.04 -2.25
C ARG A 442 -8.58 -28.59 -0.80
N MET A 443 -7.51 -28.53 -0.01
CA MET A 443 -7.58 -28.08 1.37
C MET A 443 -7.98 -26.61 1.47
N LEU A 444 -7.50 -25.75 0.56
CA LEU A 444 -7.95 -24.36 0.51
C LEU A 444 -9.48 -24.26 0.27
N GLN A 445 -10.01 -25.04 -0.67
CA GLN A 445 -11.47 -25.09 -0.91
C GLN A 445 -12.24 -25.63 0.30
N ALA A 446 -11.68 -26.62 1.01
CA ALA A 446 -12.26 -27.16 2.23
C ALA A 446 -12.28 -26.11 3.36
N VAL A 447 -11.20 -25.34 3.53
CA VAL A 447 -11.11 -24.22 4.47
C VAL A 447 -12.18 -23.18 4.16
N GLU A 448 -12.27 -22.68 2.93
CA GLU A 448 -13.29 -21.70 2.55
C GLU A 448 -14.73 -22.20 2.78
N SER A 449 -14.94 -23.51 2.59
CA SER A 449 -16.23 -24.16 2.89
C SER A 449 -16.52 -24.22 4.39
N ALA A 450 -15.52 -24.55 5.21
CA ALA A 450 -15.65 -24.66 6.66
C ALA A 450 -16.00 -23.32 7.32
N TYR A 451 -15.44 -22.20 6.81
CA TYR A 451 -15.73 -20.84 7.32
C TYR A 451 -16.97 -20.19 6.68
N ALA A 452 -17.82 -20.97 6.01
CA ALA A 452 -19.06 -20.52 5.37
C ALA A 452 -18.88 -19.40 4.32
N ILE A 453 -17.70 -19.30 3.70
CA ILE A 453 -17.45 -18.40 2.56
C ILE A 453 -18.08 -18.97 1.30
N ARG A 454 -17.91 -20.28 1.06
CA ARG A 454 -18.59 -20.98 -0.04
C ARG A 454 -20.03 -21.32 0.34
N SER A 455 -20.96 -21.05 -0.57
CA SER A 455 -22.38 -21.34 -0.36
C SER A 455 -22.70 -22.83 -0.41
N GLU A 456 -21.96 -23.61 -1.21
CA GLU A 456 -22.15 -25.06 -1.35
C GLU A 456 -20.82 -25.79 -1.13
N PRO A 457 -20.64 -26.49 0.02
CA PRO A 457 -19.46 -27.29 0.25
C PRO A 457 -19.45 -28.51 -0.68
N THR A 458 -18.27 -28.97 -1.08
CA THR A 458 -18.16 -30.24 -1.82
C THR A 458 -18.64 -31.38 -0.90
N PRO A 459 -19.55 -32.27 -1.36
CA PRO A 459 -20.08 -33.35 -0.53
C PRO A 459 -18.97 -34.20 0.13
N GLY A 460 -19.14 -34.50 1.42
CA GLY A 460 -18.18 -35.28 2.21
C GLY A 460 -16.95 -34.51 2.68
N THR A 461 -16.85 -33.20 2.44
CA THR A 461 -15.73 -32.36 2.92
C THR A 461 -15.86 -31.98 4.39
N LEU A 462 -17.08 -31.67 4.82
CA LEU A 462 -17.39 -31.25 6.19
C LEU A 462 -18.11 -32.38 6.94
N ASP A 463 -18.00 -32.40 8.26
CA ASP A 463 -18.78 -33.30 9.10
C ASP A 463 -20.24 -32.84 9.15
N SER A 464 -21.15 -33.66 8.64
CA SER A 464 -22.58 -33.37 8.60
C SER A 464 -23.30 -33.64 9.92
N SER A 465 -22.59 -34.14 10.95
CA SER A 465 -23.18 -34.47 12.25
C SER A 465 -23.58 -33.22 13.06
N TYR A 466 -23.03 -32.06 12.71
CA TYR A 466 -23.28 -30.78 13.39
C TYR A 466 -23.67 -29.69 12.38
N ASP A 467 -24.79 -29.01 12.63
CA ASP A 467 -25.22 -27.87 11.83
C ASP A 467 -24.71 -26.56 12.45
N MET A 468 -23.79 -25.89 11.77
CA MET A 468 -23.17 -24.63 12.20
C MET A 468 -23.70 -23.41 11.43
N SER A 469 -24.68 -23.59 10.54
CA SER A 469 -25.12 -22.57 9.57
C SER A 469 -25.46 -21.21 10.21
N GLU A 470 -26.09 -21.21 11.39
CA GLU A 470 -26.47 -20.01 12.15
C GLU A 470 -25.44 -19.60 13.22
N SER A 471 -24.42 -20.43 13.46
CA SER A 471 -23.48 -20.27 14.60
C SER A 471 -22.11 -19.75 14.20
N HIS A 472 -21.78 -19.72 12.90
CA HIS A 472 -20.45 -19.34 12.39
C HIS A 472 -19.94 -17.97 12.86
N PHE A 473 -20.83 -17.00 13.07
CA PHE A 473 -20.46 -15.60 13.34
C PHE A 473 -21.09 -15.15 14.66
N GLN A 474 -20.26 -15.02 15.69
CA GLN A 474 -20.71 -14.70 17.05
C GLN A 474 -20.09 -13.36 17.51
N SER A 475 -20.92 -12.53 18.15
CA SER A 475 -20.49 -11.26 18.75
C SER A 475 -20.61 -11.36 20.27
N LEU A 476 -19.57 -10.90 20.98
CA LEU A 476 -19.58 -10.73 22.44
C LEU A 476 -19.99 -9.31 22.86
N PHE A 477 -20.48 -8.51 21.92
CA PHE A 477 -21.06 -7.21 22.19
C PHE A 477 -22.60 -7.33 22.23
N PRO A 478 -23.25 -7.21 23.40
CA PRO A 478 -24.66 -7.62 23.58
C PRO A 478 -25.68 -6.96 22.65
N SER A 479 -25.45 -5.72 22.19
CA SER A 479 -26.37 -5.01 21.30
C SER A 479 -26.08 -5.21 19.81
N PHE A 480 -25.07 -6.02 19.46
CA PHE A 480 -24.62 -6.21 18.09
C PHE A 480 -24.78 -7.67 17.67
N VAL A 481 -25.66 -7.91 16.69
CA VAL A 481 -25.87 -9.23 16.09
C VAL A 481 -25.20 -9.25 14.72
N LEU A 482 -24.18 -10.09 14.57
CA LEU A 482 -23.45 -10.24 13.31
C LEU A 482 -24.32 -10.90 12.24
N GLN A 483 -24.22 -10.41 11.01
CA GLN A 483 -24.79 -11.04 9.82
C GLN A 483 -23.70 -11.79 9.05
N ARG A 484 -24.11 -12.82 8.30
CA ARG A 484 -23.22 -13.56 7.40
C ARG A 484 -22.52 -12.58 6.45
N PRO A 485 -21.18 -12.63 6.35
CA PRO A 485 -20.45 -11.69 5.51
C PRO A 485 -20.64 -11.98 4.03
N VAL A 486 -20.53 -10.93 3.21
CA VAL A 486 -20.55 -11.02 1.76
C VAL A 486 -19.11 -10.83 1.26
N GLY A 487 -18.55 -11.84 0.60
CA GLY A 487 -17.19 -11.80 0.05
C GLY A 487 -16.90 -13.04 -0.79
N ALA A 488 -16.06 -12.89 -1.82
CA ALA A 488 -15.64 -14.00 -2.69
C ALA A 488 -14.54 -14.86 -2.04
N ASN A 489 -13.86 -14.33 -1.03
CA ASN A 489 -12.77 -14.97 -0.29
C ASN A 489 -12.82 -14.59 1.20
N LEU A 490 -11.96 -15.21 2.01
CA LEU A 490 -11.88 -14.97 3.46
C LEU A 490 -11.51 -13.51 3.80
N GLY A 491 -10.66 -12.86 3.02
CA GLY A 491 -10.21 -11.49 3.26
C GLY A 491 -11.35 -10.49 3.17
N GLU A 492 -12.10 -10.54 2.08
CA GLU A 492 -13.30 -9.72 1.88
C GLU A 492 -14.36 -9.98 2.95
N ALA A 493 -14.52 -11.25 3.36
CA ALA A 493 -15.45 -11.60 4.43
C ALA A 493 -15.03 -11.01 5.78
N LEU A 494 -13.74 -11.03 6.12
CA LEU A 494 -13.21 -10.39 7.32
C LEU A 494 -13.43 -8.87 7.28
N GLU A 495 -13.13 -8.22 6.16
CA GLU A 495 -13.37 -6.78 5.97
C GLU A 495 -14.86 -6.43 6.14
N HIS A 496 -15.77 -7.27 5.65
CA HIS A 496 -17.20 -7.07 5.82
C HIS A 496 -17.67 -7.29 7.27
N LEU A 497 -17.10 -8.25 8.00
CA LEU A 497 -17.37 -8.42 9.44
C LEU A 497 -16.91 -7.17 10.24
N LEU A 498 -15.74 -6.63 9.89
CA LEU A 498 -15.21 -5.41 10.50
C LEU A 498 -16.04 -4.17 10.11
N ASP A 499 -16.53 -4.08 8.87
CA ASP A 499 -17.44 -3.00 8.45
C ASP A 499 -18.74 -3.02 9.26
N GLN A 500 -19.32 -4.20 9.50
CA GLN A 500 -20.52 -4.31 10.36
C GLN A 500 -20.22 -3.84 11.79
N ALA A 501 -19.12 -4.30 12.37
CA ALA A 501 -18.73 -3.96 13.74
C ALA A 501 -18.45 -2.47 13.93
N LEU A 502 -17.67 -1.88 13.01
CA LEU A 502 -17.34 -0.46 13.01
C LEU A 502 -18.54 0.42 12.66
N SER A 503 -19.44 -0.04 11.78
CA SER A 503 -20.69 0.67 11.49
C SER A 503 -21.65 0.67 12.67
N HIS A 504 -21.67 -0.41 13.47
CA HIS A 504 -22.43 -0.46 14.72
C HIS A 504 -21.84 0.47 15.78
N GLN A 505 -20.51 0.49 15.91
CA GLN A 505 -19.83 1.38 16.85
C GLN A 505 -19.94 2.86 16.45
N PHE A 506 -19.75 3.18 15.17
CA PHE A 506 -19.69 4.54 14.64
C PHE A 506 -20.71 4.74 13.51
N PRO A 507 -22.02 4.78 13.83
CA PRO A 507 -23.09 4.81 12.82
C PRO A 507 -23.05 6.07 11.93
N LYS A 508 -22.51 7.19 12.44
CA LYS A 508 -22.37 8.45 11.69
C LYS A 508 -20.95 8.69 11.16
N HIS A 509 -20.10 7.67 11.12
CA HIS A 509 -18.77 7.82 10.52
C HIS A 509 -18.86 8.23 9.04
N PRO A 510 -18.17 9.31 8.61
CA PRO A 510 -18.19 9.78 7.22
C PRO A 510 -17.66 8.70 6.27
N LYS A 511 -18.24 8.63 5.07
CA LYS A 511 -17.72 7.79 3.98
C LYS A 511 -16.80 8.63 3.11
N PHE A 512 -15.51 8.65 3.43
CA PHE A 512 -14.52 9.39 2.65
C PHE A 512 -14.37 8.80 1.24
N GLY A 513 -14.18 9.67 0.24
CA GLY A 513 -14.01 9.23 -1.15
C GLY A 513 -12.63 8.63 -1.46
N GLN A 514 -11.71 8.66 -0.49
CA GLN A 514 -10.36 8.10 -0.57
C GLN A 514 -9.83 7.80 0.84
N GLU A 515 -8.72 7.05 0.93
CA GLU A 515 -7.96 6.95 2.18
C GLU A 515 -7.44 8.34 2.61
N VAL A 516 -7.74 8.73 3.85
CA VAL A 516 -7.35 10.02 4.41
C VAL A 516 -5.94 9.94 4.98
N LYS A 517 -4.99 10.59 4.32
CA LYS A 517 -3.62 10.70 4.83
C LYS A 517 -3.54 11.82 5.87
N LEU A 518 -3.60 11.43 7.15
CA LEU A 518 -3.74 12.34 8.31
C LEU A 518 -2.76 13.52 8.32
N GLY A 519 -1.52 13.37 7.84
CA GLY A 519 -0.57 14.47 7.74
C GLY A 519 -0.76 15.36 6.50
N LYS A 520 -0.43 14.83 5.32
CA LYS A 520 -0.34 15.64 4.09
C LYS A 520 -1.71 16.13 3.59
N ASP A 521 -2.72 15.27 3.60
CA ASP A 521 -4.02 15.61 3.01
C ASP A 521 -4.80 16.56 3.92
N LEU A 522 -4.81 16.32 5.24
CA LEU A 522 -5.51 17.20 6.18
C LEU A 522 -4.89 18.59 6.29
N ARG A 523 -3.57 18.74 6.17
CA ARG A 523 -2.93 20.08 6.15
C ARG A 523 -3.39 20.91 4.96
N GLN A 524 -3.41 20.33 3.76
CA GLN A 524 -3.90 21.03 2.56
C GLN A 524 -5.39 21.37 2.66
N VAL A 525 -6.19 20.47 3.24
CA VAL A 525 -7.61 20.73 3.51
C VAL A 525 -7.77 21.87 4.53
N LEU A 526 -7.01 21.84 5.62
CA LEU A 526 -7.04 22.89 6.64
C LEU A 526 -6.70 24.24 6.02
N ASP A 527 -5.59 24.36 5.28
CA ASP A 527 -5.14 25.63 4.72
C ASP A 527 -6.24 26.32 3.89
N ILE A 528 -6.90 25.58 2.99
CA ILE A 528 -7.99 26.10 2.17
C ILE A 528 -9.24 26.39 3.01
N CYS A 529 -9.57 25.55 3.99
CA CYS A 529 -10.70 25.82 4.88
C CYS A 529 -10.47 27.07 5.74
N GLN A 530 -9.25 27.31 6.21
CA GLN A 530 -8.91 28.54 6.95
C GLN A 530 -8.93 29.77 6.05
N GLU A 531 -8.46 29.64 4.81
CA GLU A 531 -8.60 30.70 3.80
C GLU A 531 -10.09 31.03 3.57
N ALA A 532 -10.93 30.00 3.42
CA ALA A 532 -12.36 30.16 3.23
C ALA A 532 -13.03 30.80 4.45
N ALA A 533 -12.67 30.40 5.66
CA ALA A 533 -13.19 31.00 6.90
C ALA A 533 -12.86 32.51 7.03
N ARG A 534 -11.84 33.00 6.32
CA ARG A 534 -11.45 34.42 6.29
C ARG A 534 -12.20 35.25 5.24
N THR A 535 -13.03 34.62 4.41
CA THR A 535 -13.87 35.31 3.42
C THR A 535 -15.28 35.57 3.96
N PRO A 536 -15.95 36.69 3.59
CA PRO A 536 -17.29 36.99 4.10
C PRO A 536 -18.36 35.95 3.75
N ASP A 537 -18.23 35.30 2.59
CA ASP A 537 -19.17 34.29 2.07
C ASP A 537 -18.67 32.85 2.29
N GLY A 538 -17.52 32.65 2.95
CA GLY A 538 -16.96 31.33 3.21
C GLY A 538 -16.46 30.61 1.95
N ARG A 539 -16.17 31.36 0.86
CA ARG A 539 -15.92 30.83 -0.48
C ARG A 539 -14.51 31.13 -0.96
N VAL A 540 -13.81 30.10 -1.43
CA VAL A 540 -12.45 30.21 -2.01
C VAL A 540 -12.36 29.48 -3.34
N PHE A 541 -11.68 30.09 -4.30
CA PHE A 541 -11.32 29.46 -5.57
C PHE A 541 -10.11 28.54 -5.37
N VAL A 542 -10.19 27.31 -5.86
CA VAL A 542 -9.14 26.29 -5.73
C VAL A 542 -8.62 25.91 -7.10
N GLU A 543 -7.43 26.40 -7.44
CA GLU A 543 -6.81 26.18 -8.75
C GLU A 543 -6.39 24.72 -8.94
N ASP A 544 -5.66 24.16 -7.97
CA ASP A 544 -5.08 22.81 -8.05
C ASP A 544 -6.18 21.72 -8.09
N LYS A 545 -6.22 20.97 -9.19
CA LYS A 545 -7.17 19.86 -9.39
C LYS A 545 -7.00 18.73 -8.37
N GLY A 546 -5.77 18.42 -7.96
CA GLY A 546 -5.47 17.41 -6.95
C GLY A 546 -6.02 17.81 -5.58
N VAL A 547 -5.86 19.07 -5.18
CA VAL A 547 -6.43 19.61 -3.94
C VAL A 547 -7.96 19.61 -3.99
N ARG A 548 -8.56 19.97 -5.13
CA ARG A 548 -10.03 19.89 -5.32
C ARG A 548 -10.58 18.48 -5.08
N THR A 549 -9.91 17.45 -5.57
CA THR A 549 -10.31 16.05 -5.32
C THR A 549 -10.25 15.71 -3.83
N LYS A 550 -9.20 16.12 -3.13
CA LYS A 550 -9.06 15.89 -1.68
C LYS A 550 -10.14 16.60 -0.87
N LEU A 551 -10.37 17.88 -1.15
CA LEU A 551 -11.43 18.66 -0.52
C LEU A 551 -12.80 18.01 -0.74
N ARG A 552 -13.10 17.56 -1.95
CA ARG A 552 -14.35 16.85 -2.24
C ARG A 552 -14.45 15.53 -1.47
N ASN A 553 -13.38 14.76 -1.42
CA ASN A 553 -13.37 13.45 -0.78
C ASN A 553 -13.33 13.51 0.76
N ILE A 554 -12.98 14.65 1.35
CA ILE A 554 -12.83 14.86 2.80
C ILE A 554 -13.88 15.82 3.36
N CYS A 555 -13.98 17.05 2.83
CA CYS A 555 -14.87 18.08 3.38
C CYS A 555 -16.36 17.76 3.18
N ASN A 556 -16.74 17.27 1.99
CA ASN A 556 -18.14 16.96 1.69
C ASN A 556 -18.70 15.88 2.63
N PRO A 557 -18.08 14.68 2.77
CA PRO A 557 -18.60 13.67 3.69
C PRO A 557 -18.46 14.05 5.17
N LEU A 558 -17.57 14.98 5.52
CA LEU A 558 -17.49 15.53 6.87
C LEU A 558 -18.54 16.60 7.19
N GLU A 559 -19.33 17.07 6.22
CA GLU A 559 -20.23 18.22 6.43
C GLU A 559 -19.45 19.49 6.85
N LEU A 560 -18.18 19.60 6.45
CA LEU A 560 -17.32 20.76 6.73
C LEU A 560 -17.47 21.85 5.66
N GLY A 561 -17.73 21.44 4.43
CA GLY A 561 -17.90 22.32 3.29
C GLY A 561 -18.17 21.54 2.02
N ASN A 562 -18.62 22.24 0.98
CA ASN A 562 -18.93 21.66 -0.31
C ASN A 562 -17.94 22.14 -1.38
N MET A 563 -17.15 21.21 -1.92
CA MET A 563 -16.26 21.45 -3.05
C MET A 563 -16.98 21.25 -4.39
N SER A 564 -17.29 22.36 -5.06
CA SER A 564 -17.83 22.39 -6.42
C SER A 564 -16.75 22.06 -7.48
N GLU A 565 -16.94 22.45 -8.74
CA GLU A 565 -15.91 22.26 -9.78
C GLU A 565 -14.66 23.12 -9.55
N THR A 566 -14.84 24.34 -9.05
CA THR A 566 -13.76 25.36 -8.94
C THR A 566 -13.67 26.04 -7.59
N HIS A 567 -14.75 26.06 -6.80
CA HIS A 567 -14.78 26.74 -5.51
C HIS A 567 -15.14 25.79 -4.36
N LEU A 568 -14.49 25.97 -3.22
CA LEU A 568 -14.94 25.44 -1.93
C LEU A 568 -15.84 26.47 -1.26
N VAL A 569 -16.96 26.01 -0.69
CA VAL A 569 -17.81 26.81 0.20
C VAL A 569 -17.89 26.11 1.55
N LEU A 570 -17.51 26.77 2.64
CA LEU A 570 -17.64 26.20 3.98
C LEU A 570 -19.10 26.08 4.39
N ASP A 571 -19.41 24.98 5.09
CA ASP A 571 -20.72 24.76 5.68
C ASP A 571 -20.79 25.36 7.09
N ALA A 572 -22.01 25.66 7.54
CA ALA A 572 -22.31 26.10 8.89
C ALA A 572 -22.67 24.93 9.83
N PHE A 573 -22.76 23.69 9.35
CA PHE A 573 -23.16 22.53 10.16
C PHE A 573 -22.39 22.42 11.47
N TRP A 574 -21.05 22.31 11.42
CA TRP A 574 -20.22 22.16 12.64
C TRP A 574 -20.25 23.40 13.52
N LYS A 575 -20.25 24.59 12.93
CA LYS A 575 -20.41 25.86 13.65
C LYS A 575 -21.71 25.89 14.46
N ASN A 576 -22.83 25.57 13.83
CA ASN A 576 -24.14 25.54 14.46
C ASN A 576 -24.23 24.43 15.51
N HIS A 577 -23.65 23.26 15.22
CA HIS A 577 -23.60 22.14 16.14
C HIS A 577 -22.84 22.49 17.42
N PHE A 578 -21.59 22.97 17.32
CA PHE A 578 -20.78 23.32 18.48
C PHE A 578 -21.35 24.51 19.26
N ASN A 579 -21.89 25.53 18.60
CA ASN A 579 -22.56 26.65 19.27
C ASN A 579 -23.78 26.18 20.08
N ARG A 580 -24.57 25.25 19.53
CA ARG A 580 -25.72 24.65 20.23
C ARG A 580 -25.26 23.85 21.46
N MET A 581 -24.19 23.05 21.32
CA MET A 581 -23.64 22.27 22.44
C MET A 581 -23.05 23.17 23.54
N LEU A 582 -22.37 24.25 23.16
CA LEU A 582 -21.86 25.26 24.09
C LEU A 582 -22.99 25.95 24.86
N ALA A 583 -24.07 26.35 24.16
CA ALA A 583 -25.24 26.95 24.80
C ALA A 583 -25.91 25.98 25.80
N GLN A 584 -25.90 24.67 25.50
CA GLN A 584 -26.43 23.64 26.39
C GLN A 584 -25.52 23.31 27.58
N SER A 585 -24.20 23.46 27.43
CA SER A 585 -23.25 23.16 28.51
C SER A 585 -23.24 24.22 29.61
N GLY A 586 -23.70 25.44 29.32
CA GLY A 586 -23.69 26.57 30.25
C GLY A 586 -22.29 27.15 30.51
N GLN A 587 -21.27 26.69 29.77
CA GLN A 587 -19.90 27.20 29.86
C GLN A 587 -19.76 28.50 29.05
N SER A 588 -18.92 29.43 29.51
CA SER A 588 -18.59 30.65 28.75
C SER A 588 -17.73 30.35 27.51
N HIS A 589 -16.80 29.40 27.64
CA HIS A 589 -15.84 29.03 26.60
C HIS A 589 -15.72 27.51 26.54
N PRO A 590 -15.80 26.88 25.36
CA PRO A 590 -15.57 25.45 25.23
C PRO A 590 -14.08 25.13 25.30
N THR A 591 -13.74 23.96 25.83
CA THR A 591 -12.39 23.41 25.70
C THR A 591 -12.26 22.56 24.43
N ALA A 592 -11.02 22.30 23.99
CA ALA A 592 -10.76 21.34 22.94
C ALA A 592 -11.30 19.93 23.26
N ALA A 593 -11.21 19.50 24.52
CA ALA A 593 -11.80 18.24 24.98
C ALA A 593 -13.32 18.21 24.83
N ASP A 594 -13.99 19.32 25.17
CA ASP A 594 -15.44 19.44 25.00
C ASP A 594 -15.83 19.31 23.52
N LEU A 595 -15.14 20.04 22.64
CA LEU A 595 -15.41 19.98 21.20
C LEU A 595 -15.19 18.57 20.63
N ARG A 596 -14.11 17.88 21.02
CA ARG A 596 -13.88 16.46 20.64
C ARG A 596 -15.04 15.59 21.09
N ARG A 597 -15.45 15.69 22.36
CA ARG A 597 -16.59 14.93 22.89
C ARG A 597 -17.89 15.23 22.13
N TRP A 598 -18.09 16.49 21.72
CA TRP A 598 -19.27 16.89 20.96
C TRP A 598 -19.26 16.39 19.52
N THR A 599 -18.10 16.07 18.92
CA THR A 599 -18.07 15.46 17.58
C THR A 599 -18.78 14.11 17.49
N ASP A 600 -18.86 13.39 18.62
CA ASP A 600 -19.52 12.09 18.77
C ASP A 600 -20.94 12.20 19.36
N GLN A 601 -21.57 13.38 19.28
CA GLN A 601 -22.96 13.59 19.71
C GLN A 601 -23.85 14.08 18.56
N PRO A 602 -25.12 13.66 18.48
CA PRO A 602 -25.79 12.69 19.34
C PRO A 602 -25.34 11.24 19.11
N ASP A 603 -24.79 10.95 17.94
CA ASP A 603 -24.33 9.62 17.54
C ASP A 603 -22.81 9.62 17.35
N GLU A 604 -22.15 8.53 17.72
CA GLU A 604 -20.70 8.41 17.60
C GLU A 604 -20.26 8.41 16.13
N ARG A 605 -19.22 9.19 15.84
CA ARG A 605 -18.55 9.25 14.54
C ARG A 605 -17.18 8.57 14.59
N GLY A 606 -16.52 8.50 15.74
CA GLY A 606 -15.24 7.82 15.91
C GLY A 606 -14.12 8.41 15.05
N LEU A 607 -14.12 9.73 14.83
CA LEU A 607 -13.13 10.40 14.00
C LEU A 607 -11.72 10.28 14.60
N HIS A 608 -10.69 10.15 13.76
CA HIS A 608 -9.31 10.28 14.22
C HIS A 608 -9.06 11.66 14.83
N LYS A 609 -8.13 11.74 15.79
CA LYS A 609 -7.84 12.96 16.54
C LYS A 609 -7.47 14.12 15.61
N GLU A 610 -6.72 13.87 14.54
CA GLU A 610 -6.29 14.86 13.56
C GLU A 610 -7.49 15.39 12.75
N VAL A 611 -8.48 14.53 12.46
CA VAL A 611 -9.73 14.94 11.79
C VAL A 611 -10.58 15.78 12.74
N GLN A 612 -10.64 15.42 14.03
CA GLN A 612 -11.29 16.27 15.04
C GLN A 612 -10.58 17.63 15.17
N ASN A 613 -9.24 17.66 15.12
CA ASN A 613 -8.45 18.89 15.17
C ASN A 613 -8.74 19.80 13.98
N LEU A 614 -8.89 19.24 12.77
CA LEU A 614 -9.34 19.99 11.59
C LEU A 614 -10.67 20.71 11.88
N LEU A 615 -11.67 20.00 12.41
CA LEU A 615 -12.98 20.59 12.73
C LEU A 615 -12.87 21.71 13.77
N ILE A 616 -12.05 21.51 14.81
CA ILE A 616 -11.87 22.49 15.90
C ILE A 616 -11.18 23.76 15.39
N LEU A 617 -10.12 23.62 14.58
CA LEU A 617 -9.38 24.75 14.02
C LEU A 617 -10.26 25.57 13.07
N VAL A 618 -11.00 24.91 12.18
CA VAL A 618 -11.93 25.60 11.27
C VAL A 618 -13.06 26.28 12.04
N TYR A 619 -13.61 25.64 13.08
CA TYR A 619 -14.62 26.25 13.95
C TYR A 619 -14.10 27.50 14.66
N ALA A 620 -12.87 27.47 15.18
CA ALA A 620 -12.24 28.61 15.83
C ALA A 620 -12.13 29.81 14.87
N ASP A 621 -11.70 29.56 13.63
CA ASP A 621 -11.61 30.59 12.60
C ASP A 621 -13.00 31.12 12.19
N GLN A 622 -13.99 30.25 11.98
CA GLN A 622 -15.37 30.64 11.62
C GLN A 622 -16.11 31.42 12.72
N THR A 623 -15.64 31.37 13.97
CA THR A 623 -16.24 32.03 15.14
C THR A 623 -15.33 33.07 15.80
N ASN A 624 -14.19 33.38 15.19
CA ASN A 624 -13.21 34.33 15.72
C ASN A 624 -12.79 34.03 17.17
N ARG A 625 -12.54 32.75 17.46
CA ARG A 625 -12.03 32.31 18.76
C ARG A 625 -10.52 32.14 18.70
N SER A 626 -9.82 32.61 19.73
CA SER A 626 -8.41 32.31 19.96
C SER A 626 -8.28 31.18 20.97
N PHE A 627 -7.16 30.46 20.91
CA PHE A 627 -6.85 29.41 21.86
C PHE A 627 -6.04 29.98 23.02
N VAL A 628 -6.44 29.68 24.25
CA VAL A 628 -5.78 30.15 25.46
C VAL A 628 -5.40 28.95 26.33
N ARG A 629 -4.18 28.97 26.88
CA ARG A 629 -3.67 28.00 27.83
C ARG A 629 -3.06 28.74 29.03
N TYR A 630 -3.54 28.46 30.23
CA TYR A 630 -3.09 29.13 31.47
C TYR A 630 -3.08 30.67 31.37
N GLY A 631 -4.09 31.25 30.71
CA GLY A 631 -4.22 32.70 30.53
C GLY A 631 -3.32 33.32 29.44
N SER A 632 -2.54 32.51 28.72
CA SER A 632 -1.71 32.96 27.58
C SER A 632 -2.23 32.43 26.25
N ASN A 633 -2.09 33.21 25.17
CA ASN A 633 -2.45 32.76 23.83
C ASN A 633 -1.60 31.56 23.41
N TYR A 634 -2.23 30.59 22.75
CA TYR A 634 -1.64 29.38 22.21
C TYR A 634 -1.89 29.29 20.71
N THR A 635 -0.92 28.83 19.94
CA THR A 635 -1.06 28.63 18.48
C THR A 635 -1.10 27.13 18.20
N PRO A 636 -2.29 26.51 18.09
CA PRO A 636 -2.40 25.08 17.82
C PRO A 636 -2.11 24.73 16.36
N SER A 637 -1.87 23.44 16.13
CA SER A 637 -1.73 22.84 14.79
C SER A 637 -2.55 21.55 14.69
N LEU A 638 -2.60 20.92 13.52
CA LEU A 638 -3.30 19.63 13.35
C LEU A 638 -2.71 18.52 14.22
N ASP A 639 -1.41 18.53 14.46
CA ASP A 639 -0.72 17.50 15.24
C ASP A 639 -0.70 17.85 16.74
N ASP A 640 -0.78 19.14 17.08
CA ASP A 640 -0.69 19.65 18.44
C ASP A 640 -1.88 20.56 18.81
N LEU A 641 -2.84 19.96 19.53
CA LEU A 641 -4.02 20.63 20.05
C LEU A 641 -4.38 20.00 21.42
N PRO A 642 -3.76 20.43 22.52
CA PRO A 642 -4.03 19.88 23.86
C PRO A 642 -5.50 19.99 24.27
N ASN A 643 -5.97 19.06 25.09
CA ASN A 643 -7.38 18.94 25.50
C ASN A 643 -7.86 20.13 26.35
N GLU A 644 -6.94 20.71 27.12
CA GLU A 644 -7.16 21.80 28.07
C GLU A 644 -7.16 23.20 27.44
N LEU A 645 -6.98 23.32 26.12
CA LEU A 645 -7.06 24.61 25.44
C LEU A 645 -8.50 25.15 25.49
N GLU A 646 -8.66 26.37 25.97
CA GLU A 646 -9.94 27.09 25.97
C GLU A 646 -10.06 27.93 24.69
N LEU A 647 -11.24 27.92 24.06
CA LEU A 647 -11.54 28.72 22.87
C LEU A 647 -12.33 29.98 23.25
N GLN A 648 -11.64 31.10 23.36
CA GLN A 648 -12.19 32.37 23.79
C GLN A 648 -12.55 33.25 22.58
N GLU A 649 -13.80 33.70 22.51
CA GLU A 649 -14.27 34.59 21.45
C GLU A 649 -13.66 35.98 21.60
N GLN A 650 -13.06 36.49 20.53
CA GLN A 650 -12.43 37.80 20.52
C GLN A 650 -13.36 38.82 19.85
N SER A 651 -13.55 39.97 20.49
CA SER A 651 -14.22 41.11 19.86
C SER A 651 -13.34 41.66 18.75
N LEU A 652 -13.69 41.48 17.48
CA LEU A 652 -12.87 42.01 16.38
C LEU A 652 -12.98 43.54 16.27
N PRO A 653 -11.88 44.25 15.95
CA PRO A 653 -11.91 45.68 15.62
C PRO A 653 -12.66 45.95 14.31
N ASP A 654 -12.98 47.21 14.05
CA ASP A 654 -13.55 47.63 12.76
C ASP A 654 -12.54 47.36 11.62
N LEU A 655 -13.04 46.94 10.45
CA LEU A 655 -12.19 46.54 9.32
C LEU A 655 -11.37 47.71 8.77
N LYS A 656 -11.86 48.95 8.87
CA LYS A 656 -11.13 50.16 8.51
C LYS A 656 -9.97 50.42 9.48
N ASP A 657 -10.25 50.32 10.78
CA ASP A 657 -9.23 50.49 11.83
C ASP A 657 -8.15 49.40 11.71
N TRP A 658 -8.54 48.15 11.40
CA TRP A 658 -7.61 47.04 11.22
C TRP A 658 -6.62 47.29 10.07
N LYS A 659 -7.11 47.63 8.87
CA LYS A 659 -6.25 47.86 7.70
C LYS A 659 -5.23 48.98 7.96
N GLU A 660 -5.69 50.07 8.58
CA GLU A 660 -4.82 51.19 8.94
C GLU A 660 -3.79 50.80 10.01
N ALA A 661 -4.20 50.02 11.03
CA ALA A 661 -3.29 49.54 12.07
C ALA A 661 -2.23 48.60 11.51
N VAL A 662 -2.56 47.64 10.64
CA VAL A 662 -1.60 46.72 10.02
C VAL A 662 -0.53 47.49 9.24
N LYS A 663 -0.95 48.46 8.42
CA LYS A 663 -0.04 49.34 7.70
C LYS A 663 0.91 50.09 8.64
N ARG A 664 0.36 50.71 9.69
CA ARG A 664 1.15 51.46 10.69
C ARG A 664 2.07 50.56 11.50
N VAL A 665 1.66 49.33 11.82
CA VAL A 665 2.51 48.37 12.53
C VAL A 665 3.73 47.99 11.70
N ALA A 666 3.54 47.76 10.40
CA ALA A 666 4.64 47.52 9.48
C ALA A 666 5.59 48.73 9.37
N GLU A 667 5.06 49.95 9.24
CA GLU A 667 5.87 51.17 9.09
C GLU A 667 6.59 51.59 10.40
N LEU A 668 5.90 51.57 11.54
CA LEU A 668 6.39 52.09 12.83
C LEU A 668 7.21 51.05 13.59
N PHE A 669 6.70 49.83 13.71
CA PHE A 669 7.32 48.78 14.53
C PHE A 669 8.19 47.85 13.68
N GLY A 670 7.94 47.76 12.37
CA GLY A 670 8.70 46.89 11.46
C GLY A 670 8.22 45.44 11.45
N HIS A 671 6.97 45.19 11.87
CA HIS A 671 6.38 43.85 11.86
C HIS A 671 5.30 43.77 10.78
N PRO A 672 5.53 43.08 9.64
CA PRO A 672 4.48 42.85 8.66
C PRO A 672 3.47 41.85 9.24
N ILE A 673 2.20 42.27 9.32
CA ILE A 673 1.07 41.43 9.73
C ILE A 673 0.15 41.24 8.52
N SER A 674 -0.57 40.12 8.44
CA SER A 674 -1.56 39.88 7.39
C SER A 674 -2.70 40.91 7.45
N GLU A 675 -3.16 41.39 6.29
CA GLU A 675 -4.30 42.32 6.18
C GLU A 675 -5.66 41.68 6.55
N LEU A 676 -5.73 40.36 6.67
CA LEU A 676 -6.96 39.65 7.00
C LEU A 676 -7.30 39.84 8.49
N LEU A 677 -8.52 40.32 8.77
CA LEU A 677 -9.01 40.53 10.12
C LEU A 677 -9.56 39.23 10.71
N ASN A 678 -8.86 38.65 11.67
CA ASN A 678 -9.32 37.53 12.49
C ASN A 678 -8.67 37.55 13.88
N ALA A 679 -9.16 36.70 14.79
CA ALA A 679 -8.71 36.66 16.18
C ALA A 679 -7.22 36.30 16.32
N SER A 680 -6.71 35.40 15.48
CA SER A 680 -5.30 34.98 15.50
C SER A 680 -4.37 36.12 15.11
N ASN A 681 -4.64 36.77 13.96
CA ASN A 681 -3.87 37.91 13.48
C ASN A 681 -3.94 39.09 14.46
N LEU A 682 -5.11 39.33 15.07
CA LEU A 682 -5.29 40.33 16.13
C LEU A 682 -4.39 40.05 17.33
N ALA A 683 -4.35 38.79 17.79
CA ALA A 683 -3.49 38.37 18.89
C ALA A 683 -1.99 38.47 18.54
N THR A 684 -1.59 38.09 17.32
CA THR A 684 -0.21 38.22 16.83
C THR A 684 0.22 39.68 16.77
N LEU A 685 -0.63 40.56 16.24
CA LEU A 685 -0.36 42.01 16.21
C LEU A 685 -0.16 42.54 17.63
N ALA A 686 -1.06 42.22 18.56
CA ALA A 686 -0.97 42.66 19.94
C ALA A 686 0.31 42.17 20.63
N ALA A 687 0.69 40.90 20.43
CA ALA A 687 1.92 40.34 20.98
C ALA A 687 3.18 41.06 20.44
N LYS A 688 3.27 41.26 19.12
CA LYS A 688 4.40 41.93 18.46
C LYS A 688 4.55 43.40 18.86
N VAL A 689 3.43 44.12 18.97
CA VAL A 689 3.43 45.50 19.45
C VAL A 689 3.87 45.57 20.91
N LYS A 690 3.36 44.68 21.77
CA LYS A 690 3.73 44.64 23.20
C LYS A 690 5.21 44.30 23.41
N GLU A 691 5.76 43.36 22.64
CA GLU A 691 7.19 43.02 22.63
C GLU A 691 8.05 44.23 22.25
N THR A 692 7.65 44.98 21.22
CA THR A 692 8.41 46.15 20.78
C THR A 692 8.27 47.32 21.75
N ALA A 693 7.07 47.52 22.31
CA ALA A 693 6.84 48.54 23.32
C ALA A 693 7.69 48.29 24.56
N SER A 694 7.72 47.07 25.10
CA SER A 694 8.54 46.76 26.27
C SER A 694 10.04 46.95 26.02
N ALA A 695 10.53 46.66 24.81
CA ALA A 695 11.94 46.79 24.45
C ALA A 695 12.44 48.25 24.37
N TYR A 696 11.64 49.18 23.85
CA TYR A 696 12.09 50.55 23.53
C TYR A 696 11.51 51.66 24.43
N LYS A 697 10.52 51.34 25.27
CA LYS A 697 9.77 52.35 26.06
C LYS A 697 10.65 53.22 26.95
N ALA A 698 11.57 52.63 27.74
CA ALA A 698 12.39 53.38 28.68
C ALA A 698 13.25 54.46 28.00
N ASP A 699 13.84 54.12 26.84
CA ASP A 699 14.66 55.04 26.05
C ASP A 699 13.79 56.12 25.39
N CYS A 700 12.66 55.72 24.79
CA CYS A 700 11.73 56.66 24.16
C CYS A 700 11.07 57.62 25.15
N ASP A 701 10.86 57.20 26.41
CA ASP A 701 10.31 58.04 27.48
C ASP A 701 11.26 59.18 27.86
N THR A 702 12.56 58.93 27.78
CA THR A 702 13.64 59.84 28.21
C THR A 702 14.07 60.79 27.09
N LEU A 703 14.07 60.31 25.84
CA LEU A 703 14.59 61.02 24.67
C LEU A 703 14.04 62.45 24.49
N PRO A 704 12.71 62.73 24.56
CA PRO A 704 12.19 64.08 24.35
C PRO A 704 12.78 65.11 25.32
N ASN A 705 12.83 64.76 26.61
CA ASN A 705 13.33 65.64 27.66
C ASN A 705 14.83 65.89 27.51
N CYS A 706 15.60 64.86 27.11
CA CYS A 706 17.03 64.99 26.88
C CYS A 706 17.33 65.93 25.69
N VAL A 707 16.63 65.77 24.56
CA VAL A 707 16.79 66.63 23.38
C VAL A 707 16.40 68.07 23.71
N GLN A 708 15.29 68.29 24.42
CA GLN A 708 14.86 69.63 24.85
C GLN A 708 15.87 70.30 25.78
N LEU A 709 16.47 69.55 26.71
CA LEU A 709 17.53 70.06 27.57
C LEU A 709 18.74 70.52 26.76
N MET A 710 19.16 69.76 25.73
CA MET A 710 20.27 70.15 24.86
C MET A 710 19.94 71.35 23.99
N LEU A 711 18.72 71.45 23.46
CA LEU A 711 18.26 72.63 22.74
C LEU A 711 18.27 73.89 23.64
N LYS A 712 17.84 73.76 24.89
CA LYS A 712 17.91 74.84 25.89
C LYS A 712 19.34 75.30 26.14
N ASN A 713 20.27 74.36 26.31
CA ASN A 713 21.69 74.64 26.52
C ASN A 713 22.34 75.34 25.31
N MET A 714 21.76 75.19 24.11
CA MET A 714 22.19 75.85 22.87
C MET A 714 21.43 77.18 22.60
N ASN A 715 20.81 77.77 23.63
CA ASN A 715 20.04 79.03 23.55
C ASN A 715 18.83 79.00 22.60
N VAL A 716 18.25 77.83 22.32
CA VAL A 716 16.97 77.74 21.62
C VAL A 716 15.85 78.05 22.62
N VAL A 717 14.98 79.00 22.29
CA VAL A 717 13.86 79.40 23.14
C VAL A 717 12.85 78.26 23.24
N GLU A 718 12.29 78.03 24.43
CA GLU A 718 11.38 76.89 24.67
C GLU A 718 10.14 76.89 23.76
N GLN A 719 9.70 78.07 23.31
CA GLN A 719 8.60 78.23 22.34
C GLN A 719 8.90 77.58 20.98
N ASP A 720 10.18 77.45 20.61
CA ASP A 720 10.61 76.84 19.35
C ASP A 720 10.76 75.32 19.42
N PHE A 721 10.68 74.71 20.62
CA PHE A 721 10.79 73.25 20.76
C PHE A 721 9.66 72.54 20.02
N GLU A 722 8.47 73.13 20.01
CA GLU A 722 7.31 72.64 19.27
C GLU A 722 7.46 72.78 17.75
N ASN A 723 8.49 73.47 17.26
CA ASN A 723 8.82 73.54 15.83
C ASN A 723 9.96 72.59 15.43
N CYS A 724 10.57 71.88 16.39
CA CYS A 724 11.68 70.96 16.15
C CYS A 724 11.18 69.55 15.81
N ASP A 725 11.41 69.10 14.58
CA ASP A 725 10.92 67.82 14.07
C ASP A 725 11.38 66.61 14.90
N ARG A 726 12.63 66.63 15.40
CA ARG A 726 13.14 65.58 16.32
C ARG A 726 12.36 65.52 17.64
N VAL A 727 12.02 66.67 18.21
CA VAL A 727 11.26 66.75 19.47
C VAL A 727 9.81 66.32 19.26
N LYS A 728 9.17 66.79 18.18
CA LYS A 728 7.80 66.37 17.79
C LYS A 728 7.71 64.86 17.63
N THR A 729 8.63 64.29 16.86
CA THR A 729 8.68 62.85 16.58
C THR A 729 8.91 62.05 17.85
N ALA A 730 9.87 62.44 18.70
CA ALA A 730 10.14 61.75 19.95
C ALA A 730 8.96 61.83 20.93
N LYS A 731 8.27 62.97 21.03
CA LYS A 731 7.05 63.13 21.85
C LYS A 731 5.90 62.26 21.32
N ALA A 732 5.70 62.20 20.01
CA ALA A 732 4.65 61.38 19.38
C ALA A 732 4.91 59.88 19.60
N VAL A 733 6.15 59.43 19.45
CA VAL A 733 6.56 58.03 19.73
C VAL A 733 6.35 57.70 21.20
N LYS A 734 6.76 58.60 22.12
CA LYS A 734 6.51 58.44 23.55
C LYS A 734 5.01 58.28 23.84
N ALA A 735 4.18 59.20 23.36
CA ALA A 735 2.74 59.16 23.57
C ALA A 735 2.09 57.89 23.00
N LEU A 736 2.54 57.42 21.83
CA LEU A 736 2.10 56.15 21.24
C LEU A 736 2.43 54.96 22.15
N LEU A 737 3.69 54.85 22.60
CA LEU A 737 4.12 53.74 23.45
C LEU A 737 3.41 53.72 24.81
N THR A 738 3.21 54.90 25.44
CA THR A 738 2.42 55.01 26.67
C THR A 738 0.95 54.60 26.44
N GLY A 739 0.38 54.95 25.28
CA GLY A 739 -0.99 54.58 24.93
C GLY A 739 -1.19 53.08 24.74
N CYS A 740 -0.16 52.37 24.29
CA CYS A 740 -0.20 50.92 24.04
C CYS A 740 -0.14 50.06 25.33
N ASP A 741 0.14 50.64 26.50
CA ASP A 741 0.23 49.88 27.75
C ASP A 741 -1.12 49.34 28.21
N ASP A 742 -1.13 48.07 28.63
CA ASP A 742 -2.25 47.40 29.31
C ASP A 742 -3.62 47.54 28.61
N LYS A 743 -3.61 47.59 27.27
CA LYS A 743 -4.83 47.57 26.44
C LYS A 743 -5.16 46.17 25.95
N ASP A 744 -6.46 45.89 25.85
CA ASP A 744 -6.95 44.73 25.11
C ASP A 744 -6.63 44.87 23.60
N PRO A 745 -6.50 43.74 22.86
CA PRO A 745 -6.07 43.76 21.46
C PRO A 745 -6.90 44.65 20.53
N THR A 746 -8.21 44.74 20.77
CA THR A 746 -9.15 45.49 19.93
C THR A 746 -9.00 46.99 20.14
N THR A 747 -8.91 47.42 21.40
CA THR A 747 -8.61 48.80 21.75
C THR A 747 -7.22 49.21 21.29
N LEU A 748 -6.24 48.29 21.35
CA LEU A 748 -4.88 48.53 20.85
C LEU A 748 -4.88 48.82 19.34
N VAL A 749 -5.61 48.04 18.54
CA VAL A 749 -5.75 48.28 17.09
C VAL A 749 -6.34 49.66 16.83
N ARG A 750 -7.44 50.02 17.50
CA ARG A 750 -8.07 51.33 17.35
C ARG A 750 -7.11 52.47 17.71
N LEU A 751 -6.34 52.32 18.78
CA LEU A 751 -5.37 53.31 19.21
C LEU A 751 -4.25 53.51 18.18
N ILE A 752 -3.70 52.42 17.64
CA ILE A 752 -2.65 52.50 16.61
C ILE A 752 -3.20 53.13 15.32
N ALA A 753 -4.39 52.72 14.89
CA ALA A 753 -5.07 53.27 13.71
C ALA A 753 -5.35 54.78 13.84
N GLN A 754 -5.65 55.25 15.05
CA GLN A 754 -5.98 56.66 15.33
C GLN A 754 -4.79 57.46 15.88
N ALA A 755 -3.63 56.84 16.04
CA ALA A 755 -2.44 57.50 16.59
C ALA A 755 -2.07 58.74 15.78
N LYS A 756 -1.63 59.79 16.48
CA LYS A 756 -1.16 61.01 15.83
C LYS A 756 0.20 60.74 15.17
N ILE A 757 0.23 60.82 13.84
CA ILE A 757 1.49 60.75 13.07
C ILE A 757 2.04 62.16 12.94
N GLU A 758 3.17 62.42 13.58
CA GLU A 758 3.91 63.68 13.48
C GLU A 758 5.09 63.48 12.54
N THR A 759 5.39 64.46 11.69
CA THR A 759 6.34 64.38 10.56
C THR A 759 5.96 63.32 9.51
N ASN A 760 6.29 62.04 9.71
CA ASN A 760 5.84 60.89 8.92
C ASN A 760 6.07 59.57 9.68
N SER A 761 5.42 58.47 9.27
CA SER A 761 5.52 57.16 9.96
C SER A 761 6.94 56.59 9.98
N SER A 762 7.72 56.77 8.90
CA SER A 762 9.08 56.23 8.81
C SER A 762 10.03 56.93 9.78
N ALA A 763 9.89 58.25 9.94
CA ALA A 763 10.65 59.05 10.90
C ALA A 763 10.34 58.65 12.34
N MET A 764 9.06 58.42 12.66
CA MET A 764 8.64 57.88 13.96
C MET A 764 9.22 56.50 14.24
N GLY A 765 9.15 55.57 13.27
CA GLY A 765 9.73 54.23 13.40
C GLY A 765 11.25 54.26 13.57
N LYS A 766 11.95 55.15 12.86
CA LYS A 766 13.40 55.36 13.02
C LYS A 766 13.75 55.98 14.37
N SER A 767 12.96 56.96 14.83
CA SER A 767 13.12 57.56 16.17
C SER A 767 12.94 56.53 17.28
N LEU A 768 11.97 55.62 17.15
CA LEU A 768 11.75 54.52 18.11
C LEU A 768 12.99 53.61 18.19
N LYS A 769 13.50 53.16 17.05
CA LYS A 769 14.62 52.20 16.99
C LYS A 769 15.98 52.81 17.35
N SER A 770 16.17 54.12 17.13
CA SER A 770 17.44 54.83 17.38
C SER A 770 17.49 55.56 18.72
N ALA A 771 16.41 55.56 19.51
CA ALA A 771 16.30 56.33 20.75
C ALA A 771 17.49 56.13 21.70
N LYS A 772 17.87 54.87 21.95
CA LYS A 772 19.02 54.50 22.77
C LYS A 772 20.34 55.07 22.23
N ALA A 773 20.61 54.87 20.94
CA ALA A 773 21.83 55.34 20.30
C ALA A 773 21.93 56.88 20.32
N ILE A 774 20.81 57.58 20.17
CA ILE A 774 20.75 59.03 20.26
C ILE A 774 21.00 59.49 21.71
N LEU A 775 20.35 58.87 22.70
CA LEU A 775 20.60 59.17 24.12
C LEU A 775 22.07 58.98 24.49
N GLU A 776 22.69 57.87 24.06
CA GLU A 776 24.12 57.63 24.26
C GLU A 776 24.98 58.68 23.56
N SER A 777 24.63 59.07 22.33
CA SER A 777 25.34 60.12 21.60
C SER A 777 25.25 61.47 22.30
N LEU A 778 24.05 61.86 22.74
CA LEU A 778 23.83 63.11 23.47
C LEU A 778 24.58 63.11 24.81
N GLY A 779 24.62 61.96 25.50
CA GLY A 779 25.34 61.81 26.77
C GLY A 779 26.87 61.82 26.64
N ARG A 780 27.41 61.30 25.53
CA ARG A 780 28.88 61.28 25.27
C ARG A 780 29.43 62.61 24.76
N THR A 781 28.57 63.44 24.18
CA THR A 781 28.98 64.72 23.57
C THR A 781 29.45 65.71 24.64
N LYS A 782 30.59 66.34 24.42
CA LYS A 782 31.20 67.32 25.34
C LYS A 782 30.61 68.71 25.14
N TRP A 783 29.40 68.92 25.64
CA TRP A 783 28.63 70.16 25.46
C TRP A 783 29.34 71.44 25.94
N ASP A 784 30.23 71.35 26.93
CA ASP A 784 31.05 72.47 27.41
C ASP A 784 31.92 73.10 26.31
N LEU A 785 32.33 72.31 25.30
CA LEU A 785 33.07 72.84 24.14
C LEU A 785 32.22 73.83 23.35
N PHE A 786 30.93 73.54 23.14
CA PHE A 786 30.03 74.42 22.41
C PHE A 786 29.66 75.67 23.22
N LEU A 787 29.49 75.52 24.54
CA LEU A 787 29.31 76.67 25.44
C LEU A 787 30.54 77.60 25.40
N ALA A 788 31.75 77.03 25.40
CA ALA A 788 32.99 77.82 25.27
C ALA A 788 33.13 78.48 23.89
N VAL A 789 32.78 77.78 22.81
CA VAL A 789 32.75 78.34 21.45
C VAL A 789 31.77 79.51 21.33
N ALA A 790 30.60 79.42 21.97
CA ALA A 790 29.59 80.48 21.96
C ALA A 790 30.06 81.79 22.63
N GLN A 791 31.13 81.75 23.44
CA GLN A 791 31.72 82.94 24.08
C GLN A 791 32.84 83.59 23.25
N ILE A 792 33.26 82.99 22.12
CA ILE A 792 34.35 83.51 21.28
C ILE A 792 33.93 84.85 20.65
N GLN A 793 34.78 85.87 20.80
CA GLN A 793 34.61 87.19 20.17
C GLN A 793 35.74 87.47 19.16
N GLY A 794 35.60 88.52 18.35
CA GLY A 794 36.61 88.96 17.39
C GLY A 794 36.59 88.19 16.05
N GLN A 795 37.76 87.99 15.43
CA GLN A 795 37.91 87.47 14.05
C GLN A 795 37.36 86.04 13.83
N ARG A 796 37.16 85.26 14.90
CA ARG A 796 36.64 83.87 14.84
C ARG A 796 35.14 83.76 15.14
N LYS A 797 34.47 84.87 15.42
CA LYS A 797 33.07 84.90 15.83
C LYS A 797 32.13 84.31 14.77
N ALA A 798 32.34 84.65 13.49
CA ALA A 798 31.50 84.13 12.41
C ALA A 798 31.54 82.60 12.29
N ASP A 799 32.72 81.99 12.41
CA ASP A 799 32.88 80.53 12.35
C ASP A 799 32.33 79.83 13.60
N ALA A 800 32.42 80.49 14.77
CA ALA A 800 31.82 80.02 16.02
C ALA A 800 30.29 80.06 15.95
N ASP A 801 29.71 81.17 15.50
CA ASP A 801 28.26 81.33 15.32
C ASP A 801 27.72 80.30 14.30
N GLN A 802 28.45 80.05 13.20
CA GLN A 802 28.07 79.04 12.22
C GLN A 802 28.10 77.62 12.79
N LEU A 803 29.09 77.27 13.62
CA LEU A 803 29.14 75.95 14.27
C LEU A 803 27.95 75.75 15.23
N ILE A 804 27.61 76.76 16.02
CA ILE A 804 26.45 76.73 16.92
C ILE A 804 25.14 76.63 16.14
N LEU A 805 25.03 77.32 15.01
CA LEU A 805 23.89 77.24 14.10
C LEU A 805 23.76 75.84 13.47
N ASP A 806 24.86 75.22 13.06
CA ASP A 806 24.87 73.86 12.51
C ASP A 806 24.45 72.81 13.57
N VAL A 807 25.03 72.87 14.78
CA VAL A 807 24.71 71.93 15.87
C VAL A 807 23.25 72.07 16.29
N SER A 808 22.76 73.31 16.46
CA SER A 808 21.35 73.54 16.75
C SER A 808 20.45 73.05 15.61
N GLY A 809 20.81 73.29 14.35
CA GLY A 809 20.09 72.78 13.17
C GLY A 809 19.99 71.25 13.15
N TRP A 810 21.07 70.53 13.44
CA TRP A 810 21.06 69.06 13.50
C TRP A 810 20.23 68.50 14.64
N LEU A 811 20.18 69.18 15.79
CA LEU A 811 19.31 68.80 16.91
C LEU A 811 17.82 69.01 16.59
N LYS A 812 17.49 69.97 15.72
CA LYS A 812 16.11 70.22 15.29
C LYS A 812 15.61 69.19 14.26
N MET A 813 16.47 68.76 13.34
CA MET A 813 16.13 67.82 12.27
C MET A 813 15.92 66.40 12.79
N ASP A 814 14.88 65.73 12.28
CA ASP A 814 14.61 64.33 12.58
C ASP A 814 15.73 63.39 12.08
N GLU A 815 15.72 62.15 12.57
CA GLU A 815 16.78 61.18 12.26
C GLU A 815 16.74 60.66 10.81
N GLN A 816 15.62 60.81 10.11
CA GLN A 816 15.49 60.40 8.72
C GLN A 816 16.03 61.48 7.77
N ALA A 817 15.80 62.76 8.07
CA ALA A 817 16.23 63.92 7.30
C ALA A 817 17.73 64.23 7.48
N LEU A 818 18.32 63.89 8.63
CA LEU A 818 19.73 64.19 8.91
C LEU A 818 20.71 63.21 8.22
N ALA A 819 21.26 63.62 7.09
CA ALA A 819 22.28 62.85 6.37
C ALA A 819 23.54 62.62 7.23
N GLY A 820 23.93 61.36 7.40
CA GLY A 820 25.06 60.94 8.23
C GLY A 820 24.74 60.68 9.70
N GLY A 821 23.51 60.98 10.15
CA GLY A 821 23.04 60.71 11.51
C GLY A 821 23.61 61.67 12.57
N LEU A 822 22.90 61.81 13.69
CA LEU A 822 23.24 62.80 14.71
C LEU A 822 24.61 62.56 15.35
N ALA A 823 24.96 61.29 15.62
CA ALA A 823 26.22 60.94 16.28
C ALA A 823 27.46 61.34 15.46
N SER A 824 27.44 61.09 14.15
CA SER A 824 28.55 61.48 13.27
C SER A 824 28.69 62.99 13.20
N LYS A 825 27.56 63.71 13.13
CA LYS A 825 27.52 65.17 13.04
C LYS A 825 28.00 65.83 14.33
N LEU A 826 27.60 65.34 15.49
CA LEU A 826 28.10 65.85 16.77
C LEU A 826 29.62 65.64 16.92
N ASN A 827 30.15 64.48 16.52
CA ASN A 827 31.59 64.22 16.53
C ASN A 827 32.36 65.16 15.57
N GLU A 828 31.83 65.40 14.37
CA GLU A 828 32.38 66.39 13.42
C GLU A 828 32.41 67.79 14.04
N ALA A 829 31.35 68.19 14.74
CA ALA A 829 31.26 69.47 15.43
C ALA A 829 32.23 69.59 16.62
N GLU A 830 32.45 68.53 17.40
CA GLU A 830 33.47 68.55 18.47
C GLU A 830 34.87 68.82 17.89
N GLY A 831 35.22 68.18 16.77
CA GLY A 831 36.47 68.42 16.06
C GLY A 831 36.60 69.88 15.57
N ARG A 832 35.51 70.48 15.10
CA ARG A 832 35.46 71.91 14.72
C ARG A 832 35.60 72.82 15.94
N ALA A 833 34.94 72.50 17.06
CA ALA A 833 35.01 73.26 18.31
C ALA A 833 36.43 73.29 18.88
N ILE A 834 37.12 72.15 18.92
CA ILE A 834 38.51 72.05 19.39
C ILE A 834 39.44 72.94 18.56
N LYS A 835 39.29 72.94 17.22
CA LYS A 835 40.07 73.80 16.33
C LYS A 835 39.84 75.29 16.60
N LEU A 836 38.59 75.70 16.84
CA LEU A 836 38.24 77.10 17.13
C LEU A 836 38.76 77.59 18.48
N LEU A 837 38.76 76.71 19.49
CA LEU A 837 39.25 76.99 20.85
C LEU A 837 40.78 76.96 20.97
N THR A 838 41.50 76.42 19.98
CA THR A 838 42.98 76.39 19.98
C THR A 838 43.55 77.72 19.45
N PRO A 839 44.43 78.44 20.16
CA PRO A 839 45.01 79.71 19.72
C PRO A 839 45.90 79.54 18.46
N PRO A 840 46.02 80.55 17.58
CA PRO A 840 46.82 80.42 16.37
C PRO A 840 48.33 80.45 16.71
N PRO A 841 49.19 79.73 15.97
CA PRO A 841 50.63 79.74 16.22
C PRO A 841 51.23 81.14 15.96
N ILE A 842 52.08 81.61 16.88
CA ILE A 842 52.80 82.89 16.76
C ILE A 842 53.87 82.76 15.67
N ILE A 843 53.74 83.54 14.60
CA ILE A 843 54.75 83.65 13.54
C ILE A 843 55.90 84.54 14.07
N LYS A 844 57.08 83.96 14.31
CA LYS A 844 58.34 84.71 14.50
C LYS A 844 59.06 84.80 13.15
N ILE A 845 59.39 86.02 12.71
CA ILE A 845 60.22 86.28 11.53
C ILE A 845 61.63 86.65 11.98
N LYS A 846 62.65 85.97 11.44
CA LYS A 846 63.98 86.54 11.09
C LYS A 846 64.76 85.55 10.21
N ASP A 847 65.00 85.97 8.97
CA ASP A 847 65.93 85.42 7.96
C ASP A 847 67.40 85.84 8.24
N PRO A 848 68.43 85.47 7.43
CA PRO A 848 68.70 84.24 6.63
C PRO A 848 70.13 83.67 6.88
N ILE A 849 70.53 82.64 6.10
CA ILE A 849 71.91 82.30 5.62
C ILE A 849 72.55 80.96 6.11
N ILE A 850 72.65 80.03 5.13
CA ILE A 850 73.72 79.04 4.76
C ILE A 850 73.95 77.74 5.56
N ASP A 851 73.51 76.64 4.93
CA ASP A 851 74.24 75.41 4.49
C ASP A 851 75.01 74.46 5.43
N HIS A 852 74.93 73.19 5.02
CA HIS A 852 75.65 71.95 5.37
C HIS A 852 75.34 71.28 6.72
N ASP A 853 74.54 70.20 6.74
CA ASP A 853 74.84 68.81 6.31
C ASP A 853 75.76 68.06 7.31
N LYS A 854 75.16 67.32 8.26
CA LYS A 854 75.17 65.84 8.25
C LYS A 854 74.53 65.19 9.49
N ASP A 855 73.73 64.17 9.18
CA ASP A 855 73.48 62.91 9.89
C ASP A 855 72.77 62.92 11.27
N LYS A 856 71.52 62.44 11.28
CA LYS A 856 71.21 61.02 11.60
C LYS A 856 69.71 60.70 11.48
N ASP A 857 69.45 59.70 10.65
CA ASP A 857 68.22 58.95 10.35
C ASP A 857 67.61 58.21 11.57
N PRO A 858 66.31 57.78 11.55
CA PRO A 858 65.68 57.04 10.44
C PRO A 858 64.32 57.54 9.91
N ILE A 859 64.27 57.48 8.58
CA ILE A 859 63.21 57.66 7.59
C ILE A 859 61.90 56.91 7.96
N LYS A 860 60.79 57.65 7.98
CA LYS A 860 59.44 57.11 7.70
C LYS A 860 59.06 57.54 6.30
N ASP A 861 58.85 56.58 5.41
CA ASP A 861 58.53 56.81 4.01
C ASP A 861 57.32 57.74 3.81
N PRO A 862 57.40 58.72 2.88
CA PRO A 862 56.27 59.56 2.53
C PRO A 862 55.21 58.75 1.77
N LYS A 863 53.96 58.83 2.24
CA LYS A 863 52.79 58.27 1.52
C LYS A 863 52.71 58.88 0.12
N PRO A 864 52.58 58.07 -0.96
CA PRO A 864 52.52 58.59 -2.31
C PRO A 864 51.23 59.42 -2.52
N VAL A 865 51.40 60.68 -2.95
CA VAL A 865 50.31 61.55 -3.38
C VAL A 865 49.99 61.20 -4.83
N PHE A 866 48.87 60.51 -5.06
CA PHE A 866 48.42 60.17 -6.41
C PHE A 866 47.63 61.34 -7.03
N LYS A 867 48.03 61.77 -8.24
CA LYS A 867 47.29 62.76 -9.03
C LYS A 867 46.23 62.04 -9.87
N GLN A 868 44.99 62.50 -9.86
CA GLN A 868 43.89 61.92 -10.65
C GLN A 868 44.14 62.12 -12.15
N VAL A 869 44.18 61.02 -12.92
CA VAL A 869 44.54 61.03 -14.36
C VAL A 869 43.34 60.72 -15.28
N GLY A 870 42.20 60.31 -14.70
CA GLY A 870 40.92 60.13 -15.40
C GLY A 870 39.87 59.46 -14.50
N THR A 871 38.57 59.73 -14.73
CA THR A 871 37.44 59.10 -14.02
C THR A 871 36.27 58.86 -14.97
N GLY A 872 35.46 57.83 -14.71
CA GLY A 872 34.23 57.51 -15.45
C GLY A 872 33.29 56.68 -14.59
N ASN A 873 31.98 56.77 -14.82
CA ASN A 873 30.95 56.02 -14.10
C ASN A 873 29.86 55.56 -15.09
N LYS A 874 29.54 54.27 -15.11
CA LYS A 874 28.45 53.66 -15.89
C LYS A 874 27.64 52.76 -14.97
N THR A 875 26.32 52.82 -15.07
CA THR A 875 25.37 52.07 -14.21
C THR A 875 24.48 51.16 -15.06
N CYS A 876 24.13 49.97 -14.56
CA CYS A 876 23.32 48.95 -15.26
C CYS A 876 23.90 48.49 -16.61
N THR A 877 25.19 48.17 -16.67
CA THR A 877 25.83 47.62 -17.88
C THR A 877 25.70 46.11 -17.94
N ASP A 878 25.50 45.57 -19.15
CA ASP A 878 25.49 44.11 -19.36
C ASP A 878 26.90 43.50 -19.27
N ASN A 879 26.96 42.17 -19.30
CA ASN A 879 28.23 41.44 -19.15
C ASN A 879 29.24 41.78 -20.27
N THR A 880 28.76 41.98 -21.49
CA THR A 880 29.60 42.23 -22.68
C THR A 880 30.25 43.61 -22.62
N GLU A 881 29.48 44.62 -22.27
CA GLU A 881 29.97 46.00 -22.12
C GLU A 881 30.94 46.14 -20.93
N SER A 882 30.64 45.46 -19.83
CA SER A 882 31.49 45.43 -18.63
C SER A 882 32.88 44.85 -18.93
N ILE A 883 32.95 43.79 -19.76
CA ILE A 883 34.22 43.19 -20.19
C ILE A 883 35.02 44.14 -21.10
N MET A 884 34.37 44.84 -22.03
CA MET A 884 35.07 45.79 -22.92
C MET A 884 35.67 46.97 -22.16
N GLU A 885 34.89 47.57 -21.25
CA GLU A 885 35.36 48.70 -20.44
C GLU A 885 36.54 48.29 -19.54
N THR A 886 36.45 47.11 -18.93
CA THR A 886 37.52 46.56 -18.08
C THR A 886 38.80 46.33 -18.89
N LYS A 887 38.72 45.78 -20.11
CA LYS A 887 39.89 45.59 -20.98
C LYS A 887 40.55 46.92 -21.37
N SER A 888 39.77 47.95 -21.67
CA SER A 888 40.28 49.30 -22.00
C SER A 888 41.05 49.92 -20.83
N ILE A 889 40.52 49.81 -19.60
CA ILE A 889 41.18 50.30 -18.39
C ILE A 889 42.46 49.50 -18.10
N LEU A 890 42.42 48.18 -18.29
CA LEU A 890 43.59 47.31 -18.11
C LEU A 890 44.72 47.68 -19.06
N GLN A 891 44.41 47.92 -20.34
CA GLN A 891 45.39 48.33 -21.34
C GLN A 891 46.07 49.67 -20.97
N LYS A 892 45.34 50.61 -20.37
CA LYS A 892 45.91 51.88 -19.88
C LYS A 892 46.82 51.68 -18.66
N LEU A 893 46.50 50.74 -17.78
CA LEU A 893 47.36 50.40 -16.63
C LEU A 893 48.65 49.71 -17.07
N GLU A 894 48.57 48.81 -18.06
CA GLU A 894 49.75 48.14 -18.63
C GLU A 894 50.71 49.13 -19.32
N GLN A 895 50.18 50.15 -20.00
CA GLN A 895 50.98 51.18 -20.66
C GLN A 895 51.69 52.12 -19.69
N ASN A 896 51.23 52.25 -18.43
CA ASN A 896 51.87 53.10 -17.43
C ASN A 896 51.78 52.50 -16.02
N ALA A 897 52.84 51.79 -15.64
CA ALA A 897 52.96 51.07 -14.37
C ALA A 897 52.89 51.96 -13.10
N LYS A 898 52.91 53.30 -13.23
CA LYS A 898 52.74 54.25 -12.11
C LYS A 898 51.28 54.60 -11.83
N LEU A 899 50.34 54.22 -12.70
CA LEU A 899 48.91 54.41 -12.46
C LEU A 899 48.40 53.44 -11.38
N ARG A 900 47.41 53.89 -10.60
CA ARG A 900 46.70 53.07 -9.62
C ARG A 900 45.20 53.25 -9.85
N LEU A 901 44.47 52.14 -9.90
CA LEU A 901 43.03 52.11 -10.15
C LEU A 901 42.29 51.85 -8.83
N THR A 902 41.26 52.65 -8.56
CA THR A 902 40.32 52.42 -7.47
C THR A 902 39.01 51.89 -8.07
N VAL A 903 38.56 50.71 -7.63
CA VAL A 903 37.34 50.05 -8.13
C VAL A 903 36.27 50.06 -7.05
N GLN A 904 35.06 50.52 -7.39
CA GLN A 904 33.84 50.32 -6.61
C GLN A 904 32.89 49.48 -7.46
N TRP A 905 32.30 48.41 -6.90
CA TRP A 905 31.40 47.52 -7.64
C TRP A 905 30.11 47.27 -6.86
N THR A 906 29.03 47.00 -7.58
CA THR A 906 27.73 46.59 -7.05
C THR A 906 27.10 45.64 -8.06
N LEU A 907 26.74 44.43 -7.63
CA LEU A 907 26.04 43.44 -8.46
C LEU A 907 24.57 43.45 -8.07
N MET A 908 23.70 43.48 -9.07
CA MET A 908 22.25 43.45 -8.89
C MET A 908 21.70 42.33 -9.79
N GLU A 909 20.84 41.49 -9.22
CA GLU A 909 20.14 40.43 -9.94
C GLU A 909 18.75 40.95 -10.32
N GLU A 910 18.38 40.79 -11.59
CA GLU A 910 17.03 41.12 -12.06
C GLU A 910 16.09 39.99 -11.62
N LEU A 911 15.21 40.27 -10.66
CA LEU A 911 14.17 39.33 -10.22
C LEU A 911 13.04 39.31 -11.26
N PRO A 912 12.39 38.15 -11.50
CA PRO A 912 11.35 38.01 -12.53
C PRO A 912 10.14 38.91 -12.34
#